data_AF-A0A1F7N753-F1
#
_entry.id   AF-A0A1F7N753-F1
#
_cell.length_a   1.000
_cell.length_b   1.000
_cell.length_c   1.000
_cell.angle_alpha   90.00
_cell.angle_beta   90.00
_cell.angle_gamma   90.00
#
_symmetry.space_group_name_H-M   'P 1'
#
loop_
_entity.id
_entity.type
_entity.pdbx_description
1 polymer ?
#
loop_
_entity_poly.entity_id
_entity_poly.type
_entity_poly.pdbx_seq_one_letter_code
_entity_poly.pdbx_strand_id
1 'polypeptide(L)'
;MQCPRCHASNREGRRFCAECGAALALACPRCGFTNEPGERFCGGCGAAVADAPPDARFPSPHAYTPRHLAERILTSRAAIEGERKQVTVLFADIRGSLELLADRDPEEARKLLDPVLTRMMEAVHRYEGTVNQVMGDGIMALFGAPLAHEDHAVRACYAALRMQDVLRRDAAELQAAVGVPVRIRVGLHSGEVVVRSIGSDLHMDYTAVGQTTHLAARMEQQAEPGTTRITAATARLAEGYVETRPLGAIAVRGLAAPVEVYELTGVGPVRSRLHAAVARGLTRFVGRAGELAQLARALERAGAGQGQVVGVVGEPGVGKSRLVWEFVHSPSTAGWLVLEGACVPYGKASAHLPVIELLRGYFEVDQHDEPGRVRDLVAARLAAPDERARYLAPVLTLLDVPAEDPRWEALDPRQRRQRMLEAVKHLLLRRSRTEPICVVLQDLHWIDPETQAVLDALVEGLPTARLLLLVTFRPEYEHAWSSRTYYGQVRIDPLPATSAEALLRDLLGEAAAAATLIPALVERTEGNPFFLEETVRHLVDTGVLAGERGAYRVRRPPAALELPATVQSVLAARIDRLAPEDKRLLQAAAVIGRDVPVPLLGAIAELGEDELARRLGQLQAAEFVYEVGVYPEHEYAFRHTLTLEVAFASLLSDRRRVLDARIVEALERLYPEPAAEQLERLARHAFRGEVWDKAVTSCREAGNRALLRSAHRAAVAHLEEALEALTHLAPHRTNTELAIDIRLELRSALTPLGDFGRMLENLQQAEALARSIEDPARLGLVGSFLTNYFTVMFDLPQAIEHGEGALRIAESIRDLRLEVVTNAYLGIAYYGFGDYPRAAELARRNVARLEGDLVRDRFGMGQFPSIYSRAVLAFSVAETGDFAEGIARGEEAVRLGEMLEHTHSLIFGRLGLGFLLARQGDFERAIATLEPAFDLCWTADVPVVMATVAAPLASALARVGRAREAIELLDRAVKRAISIGDPVGRWLRTGGLAEAYLLSGRAAEALPLARRALDLMRIIKSRGMETHALLLLAEVATEDEPGAAEAHLGQALGLATRLGMRPAIARCHLGLGAVARRLGRGDEARVALGTARAMFGELGMDWYRARAEAELAAVA
;
A
#
# COMPACT_ATOMS: atom_id res chain seq x y z
N MET A 1 21.83 -12.78 70.02
CA MET A 1 21.48 -13.27 68.67
C MET A 1 22.49 -14.31 68.22
N GLN A 2 22.06 -15.49 67.76
CA GLN A 2 22.98 -16.50 67.20
C GLN A 2 23.26 -16.21 65.73
N CYS A 3 24.51 -16.36 65.29
CA CYS A 3 24.86 -16.17 63.89
C CYS A 3 24.31 -17.31 63.03
N PRO A 4 23.57 -17.05 61.93
CA PRO A 4 23.05 -18.12 61.07
C PRO A 4 24.14 -18.86 60.29
N ARG A 5 25.36 -18.30 60.19
CA ARG A 5 26.48 -18.91 59.45
C ARG A 5 27.42 -19.75 60.32
N CYS A 6 27.72 -19.31 61.54
CA CYS A 6 28.70 -19.98 62.42
C CYS A 6 28.13 -20.33 63.82
N HIS A 7 26.86 -20.06 64.07
CA HIS A 7 26.15 -20.28 65.35
C HIS A 7 26.74 -19.59 66.58
N ALA A 8 27.78 -18.77 66.43
CA ALA A 8 28.36 -17.98 67.52
C ALA A 8 27.33 -17.04 68.15
N SER A 9 27.36 -16.92 69.48
CA SER A 9 26.47 -16.04 70.24
C SER A 9 26.97 -14.60 70.17
N ASN A 10 26.14 -13.70 69.64
CA ASN A 10 26.44 -12.27 69.50
C ASN A 10 25.56 -11.44 70.45
N ARG A 11 26.15 -10.39 71.02
CA ARG A 11 25.43 -9.41 71.85
C ARG A 11 24.35 -8.69 71.03
N GLU A 12 23.26 -8.33 71.67
CA GLU A 12 22.11 -7.65 71.07
C GLU A 12 22.52 -6.28 70.48
N GLY A 13 22.02 -5.95 69.28
CA GLY A 13 22.37 -4.71 68.57
C GLY A 13 23.58 -4.76 67.60
N ARG A 14 24.31 -5.88 67.49
CA ARG A 14 25.39 -6.02 66.49
C ARG A 14 24.87 -6.23 65.07
N ARG A 15 25.42 -5.48 64.10
CA ARG A 15 25.13 -5.61 62.66
C ARG A 15 25.85 -6.77 61.97
N PHE A 16 27.02 -7.17 62.49
CA PHE A 16 27.83 -8.26 61.96
C PHE A 16 28.28 -9.21 63.07
N CYS A 17 28.46 -10.48 62.73
CA CYS A 17 28.95 -11.50 63.64
C CYS A 17 30.40 -11.22 64.06
N ALA A 18 30.67 -11.30 65.37
CA ALA A 18 31.99 -11.09 65.95
C ALA A 18 33.05 -12.09 65.45
N GLU A 19 32.65 -13.31 65.13
CA GLU A 19 33.56 -14.41 64.78
C GLU A 19 33.80 -14.53 63.27
N CYS A 20 32.76 -14.41 62.44
CA CYS A 20 32.85 -14.70 60.99
C CYS A 20 32.49 -13.52 60.07
N GLY A 21 32.15 -12.35 60.63
CA GLY A 21 31.81 -11.16 59.85
C GLY A 21 30.47 -11.21 59.09
N ALA A 22 29.69 -12.30 59.18
CA ALA A 22 28.39 -12.40 58.52
C ALA A 22 27.38 -11.36 59.08
N ALA A 23 26.61 -10.72 58.20
CA ALA A 23 25.56 -9.79 58.62
C ALA A 23 24.49 -10.50 59.46
N LEU A 24 24.13 -9.91 60.60
CA LEU A 24 23.12 -10.45 61.53
C LEU A 24 21.75 -9.77 61.36
N ALA A 25 21.72 -8.62 60.67
CA ALA A 25 20.52 -7.84 60.38
C ALA A 25 20.75 -6.94 59.17
N LEU A 26 19.80 -6.87 58.24
CA LEU A 26 19.84 -6.04 57.02
C LEU A 26 18.81 -4.92 57.12
N ALA A 27 19.26 -3.68 57.24
CA ALA A 27 18.35 -2.54 57.20
C ALA A 27 17.89 -2.29 55.76
N CYS A 28 16.58 -2.15 55.56
CA CYS A 28 16.02 -1.83 54.26
C CYS A 28 16.51 -0.47 53.79
N PRO A 29 17.11 -0.37 52.59
CA PRO A 29 17.61 0.91 52.07
C PRO A 29 16.50 1.91 51.77
N ARG A 30 15.24 1.43 51.63
CA ARG A 30 14.08 2.27 51.31
C ARG A 30 13.33 2.80 52.54
N CYS A 31 13.19 2.00 53.60
CA CYS A 31 12.35 2.36 54.75
C CYS A 31 13.03 2.18 56.12
N GLY A 32 14.27 1.69 56.17
CA GLY A 32 15.02 1.49 57.41
C GLY A 32 14.57 0.30 58.28
N PHE A 33 13.56 -0.47 57.85
CA PHE A 33 13.09 -1.66 58.55
C PHE A 33 14.20 -2.72 58.65
N THR A 34 14.33 -3.36 59.81
CA THR A 34 15.39 -4.36 60.07
C THR A 34 14.91 -5.74 59.65
N ASN A 35 15.53 -6.30 58.61
CA ASN A 35 15.21 -7.61 58.04
C ASN A 35 16.21 -8.66 58.53
N GLU A 36 15.72 -9.90 58.66
CA GLU A 36 16.54 -11.05 59.02
C GLU A 36 17.45 -11.47 57.85
N PRO A 37 18.66 -12.01 58.11
CA PRO A 37 19.56 -12.49 57.07
C PRO A 37 18.91 -13.63 56.26
N GLY A 38 18.60 -13.36 54.98
CA GLY A 38 17.95 -14.31 54.06
C GLY A 38 16.62 -13.81 53.48
N GLU A 39 16.04 -12.75 54.06
CA GLU A 39 14.84 -12.11 53.53
C GLU A 39 15.17 -11.37 52.22
N ARG A 40 14.54 -11.80 51.12
CA ARG A 40 14.73 -11.20 49.78
C ARG A 40 13.96 -9.89 49.61
N PHE A 41 12.90 -9.70 50.39
CA PHE A 41 12.04 -8.52 50.37
C PHE A 41 11.82 -8.01 51.79
N CYS A 42 11.66 -6.71 51.92
CA CYS A 42 11.56 -6.03 53.19
C CYS A 42 10.20 -6.34 53.83
N GLY A 43 10.20 -6.91 55.04
CA GLY A 43 8.97 -7.21 55.79
C GLY A 43 8.10 -5.97 56.07
N GLY A 44 8.71 -4.78 56.15
CA GLY A 44 7.99 -3.52 56.37
C GLY A 44 7.42 -2.81 55.12
N CYS A 45 8.03 -2.95 53.93
CA CYS A 45 7.60 -2.16 52.74
C CYS A 45 7.67 -2.90 51.40
N GLY A 46 8.02 -4.19 51.39
CA GLY A 46 8.08 -5.04 50.19
C GLY A 46 9.24 -4.74 49.22
N ALA A 47 10.13 -3.79 49.52
CA ALA A 47 11.29 -3.51 48.66
C ALA A 47 12.36 -4.60 48.78
N ALA A 48 13.05 -4.94 47.69
CA ALA A 48 14.15 -5.91 47.73
C ALA A 48 15.27 -5.43 48.67
N VAL A 49 15.75 -6.32 49.56
CA VAL A 49 16.74 -5.99 50.61
C VAL A 49 18.11 -6.62 50.37
N ALA A 50 18.17 -7.60 49.48
CA ALA A 50 19.40 -8.23 49.02
C ALA A 50 19.41 -8.21 47.49
N ASP A 51 20.53 -7.80 46.90
CA ASP A 51 20.82 -8.13 45.51
C ASP A 51 20.84 -9.66 45.42
N ALA A 52 19.86 -10.22 44.70
CA ALA A 52 19.96 -11.61 44.31
C ALA A 52 21.32 -11.76 43.59
N PRO A 53 22.16 -12.76 43.94
CA PRO A 53 23.29 -13.07 43.08
C PRO A 53 22.71 -13.30 41.69
N PRO A 54 23.24 -12.64 40.65
CA PRO A 54 22.71 -12.85 39.31
C PRO A 54 22.86 -14.34 39.05
N ASP A 55 21.73 -15.01 38.79
CA ASP A 55 21.70 -16.35 38.20
C ASP A 55 22.13 -16.21 36.72
N ALA A 56 23.28 -15.59 36.51
CA ALA A 56 23.86 -15.37 35.21
C ALA A 56 24.89 -16.48 35.03
N ARG A 57 24.44 -17.58 34.41
CA ARG A 57 25.32 -18.61 33.83
C ARG A 57 26.31 -18.05 32.79
N PHE A 58 26.29 -16.74 32.52
CA PHE A 58 27.18 -16.04 31.59
C PHE A 58 27.53 -14.62 32.10
N PRO A 59 28.78 -14.14 31.99
CA PRO A 59 29.12 -12.74 32.26
C PRO A 59 28.35 -11.78 31.35
N SER A 60 27.99 -10.59 31.86
CA SER A 60 27.14 -9.63 31.15
C SER A 60 27.81 -9.09 29.86
N PRO A 61 27.04 -8.65 28.84
CA PRO A 61 27.55 -8.11 27.57
C PRO A 61 28.52 -6.92 27.72
N HIS A 62 28.55 -6.28 28.90
CA HIS A 62 29.53 -5.27 29.28
C HIS A 62 30.98 -5.77 29.23
N ALA A 63 31.21 -7.07 29.38
CA ALA A 63 32.55 -7.66 29.36
C ALA A 63 33.19 -7.67 27.95
N TYR A 64 32.38 -7.60 26.87
CA TYR A 64 32.88 -7.81 25.51
C TYR A 64 32.49 -6.72 24.49
N THR A 65 31.52 -5.85 24.80
CA THR A 65 31.09 -4.77 23.89
C THR A 65 31.91 -3.48 24.09
N PRO A 66 32.50 -2.87 23.04
CA PRO A 66 33.23 -1.61 23.17
C PRO A 66 32.37 -0.48 23.75
N ARG A 67 32.96 0.36 24.62
CA ARG A 67 32.26 1.41 25.39
C ARG A 67 31.41 2.35 24.53
N HIS A 68 31.92 2.78 23.37
CA HIS A 68 31.19 3.69 22.47
C HIS A 68 29.94 3.04 21.84
N LEU A 69 29.98 1.73 21.58
CA LEU A 69 28.85 0.97 21.05
C LEU A 69 27.84 0.72 22.17
N ALA A 70 28.31 0.34 23.37
CA ALA A 70 27.48 0.20 24.55
C ALA A 70 26.75 1.50 24.91
N GLU A 71 27.43 2.66 24.87
CA GLU A 71 26.82 3.97 25.12
C GLU A 71 25.74 4.29 24.07
N ARG A 72 25.97 4.03 22.78
CA ARG A 72 24.95 4.22 21.72
C ARG A 72 23.74 3.29 21.90
N ILE A 73 23.98 2.03 22.27
CA ILE A 73 22.92 1.05 22.56
C ILE A 73 22.11 1.49 23.78
N LEU A 74 22.77 1.93 24.85
CA LEU A 74 22.13 2.43 26.08
C LEU A 74 21.34 3.72 25.85
N THR A 75 21.79 4.59 24.94
CA THR A 75 20.99 5.75 24.53
C THR A 75 19.77 5.33 23.70
N SER A 76 19.79 4.20 23.00
CA SER A 76 18.64 3.68 22.22
C SER A 76 17.58 2.94 23.06
N ARG A 77 17.25 3.46 24.25
CA ARG A 77 16.27 2.92 25.22
C ARG A 77 14.84 2.73 24.67
N ALA A 78 14.53 3.19 23.46
CA ALA A 78 13.30 2.87 22.75
C ALA A 78 13.06 1.35 22.59
N ALA A 79 14.12 0.53 22.69
CA ALA A 79 14.07 -0.93 22.56
C ALA A 79 13.32 -1.70 23.67
N ILE A 80 12.86 -1.06 24.76
CA ILE A 80 12.05 -1.72 25.81
C ILE A 80 10.69 -2.19 25.25
N GLU A 81 10.12 -1.49 24.27
CA GLU A 81 8.78 -1.78 23.73
C GLU A 81 8.79 -2.67 22.47
N GLY A 82 9.97 -2.82 21.85
CA GLY A 82 10.25 -3.66 20.70
C GLY A 82 9.87 -3.09 19.33
N GLU A 83 10.66 -3.44 18.31
CA GLU A 83 10.60 -2.87 16.96
C GLU A 83 10.85 -3.91 15.86
N ARG A 84 10.30 -3.69 14.66
CA ARG A 84 10.65 -4.45 13.45
C ARG A 84 11.83 -3.78 12.74
N LYS A 85 12.88 -4.56 12.43
CA LYS A 85 14.06 -4.06 11.71
C LYS A 85 14.51 -5.03 10.63
N GLN A 86 14.98 -4.47 9.53
CA GLN A 86 15.73 -5.21 8.53
C GLN A 86 17.17 -5.40 9.01
N VAL A 87 17.63 -6.64 9.11
CA VAL A 87 18.95 -6.97 9.66
C VAL A 87 19.70 -7.99 8.80
N THR A 88 20.96 -8.23 9.12
CA THR A 88 21.68 -9.43 8.72
C THR A 88 22.16 -10.19 9.94
N VAL A 89 21.76 -11.45 10.00
CA VAL A 89 22.13 -12.37 11.07
C VAL A 89 23.34 -13.16 10.59
N LEU A 90 24.38 -13.19 11.43
CA LEU A 90 25.60 -13.96 11.22
C LEU A 90 25.68 -15.04 12.30
N PHE A 91 25.82 -16.29 11.88
CA PHE A 91 26.21 -17.40 12.74
C PHE A 91 27.61 -17.85 12.36
N ALA A 92 28.42 -18.16 13.35
CA ALA A 92 29.71 -18.76 13.11
C ALA A 92 30.06 -19.78 14.20
N ASP A 93 30.54 -20.96 13.80
CA ASP A 93 30.92 -22.06 14.70
C ASP A 93 32.35 -22.54 14.42
N ILE A 94 32.94 -23.24 15.39
CA ILE A 94 34.23 -23.90 15.26
C ILE A 94 34.01 -25.37 14.89
N ARG A 95 34.56 -25.80 13.75
CA ARG A 95 34.44 -27.18 13.29
C ARG A 95 35.17 -28.15 14.23
N GLY A 96 34.49 -29.21 14.62
CA GLY A 96 35.08 -30.31 15.41
C GLY A 96 35.27 -29.96 16.89
N SER A 97 34.59 -28.93 17.39
CA SER A 97 34.56 -28.57 18.81
C SER A 97 34.22 -29.76 19.70
N LEU A 98 33.22 -30.58 19.37
CA LEU A 98 32.88 -31.79 20.12
C LEU A 98 34.05 -32.79 20.23
N GLU A 99 34.82 -32.97 19.16
CA GLU A 99 36.02 -33.85 19.18
C GLU A 99 37.17 -33.22 19.97
N LEU A 100 37.30 -31.89 19.93
CA LEU A 100 38.24 -31.10 20.73
C LEU A 100 37.94 -31.14 22.24
N LEU A 101 36.68 -31.38 22.59
CA LEU A 101 36.12 -31.29 23.94
C LEU A 101 35.84 -32.66 24.59
N ALA A 102 35.80 -33.75 23.81
CA ALA A 102 35.29 -35.06 24.23
C ALA A 102 35.96 -35.67 25.48
N ASP A 103 37.24 -35.34 25.73
CA ASP A 103 38.05 -35.91 26.83
C ASP A 103 38.62 -34.83 27.78
N ARG A 104 38.08 -33.60 27.78
CA ARG A 104 38.63 -32.46 28.55
C ARG A 104 37.65 -31.92 29.59
N ASP A 105 38.19 -31.33 30.65
CA ASP A 105 37.40 -30.60 31.65
C ASP A 105 36.75 -29.34 31.01
N PRO A 106 35.50 -28.98 31.35
CA PRO A 106 34.82 -27.78 30.84
C PRO A 106 35.59 -26.46 30.99
N GLU A 107 36.44 -26.31 32.01
CA GLU A 107 37.28 -25.12 32.18
C GLU A 107 38.48 -25.12 31.20
N GLU A 108 39.08 -26.28 30.95
CA GLU A 108 40.18 -26.44 29.99
C GLU A 108 39.70 -26.28 28.54
N ALA A 109 38.54 -26.86 28.25
CA ALA A 109 37.76 -26.65 27.04
C ALA A 109 37.57 -25.16 26.73
N ARG A 110 37.15 -24.38 27.73
CA ARG A 110 36.87 -22.95 27.57
C ARG A 110 38.12 -22.12 27.30
N LYS A 111 39.24 -22.44 27.99
CA LYS A 111 40.55 -21.80 27.73
C LYS A 111 41.04 -21.97 26.29
N LEU A 112 40.60 -23.01 25.58
CA LEU A 112 40.97 -23.27 24.18
C LEU A 112 40.05 -22.54 23.19
N LEU A 113 38.76 -22.39 23.52
CA LEU A 113 37.77 -21.75 22.65
C LEU A 113 37.79 -20.22 22.77
N ASP A 114 38.02 -19.68 23.98
CA ASP A 114 37.96 -18.24 24.26
C ASP A 114 38.87 -17.41 23.32
N PRO A 115 40.13 -17.78 23.02
CA PRO A 115 40.98 -17.00 22.10
C PRO A 115 40.45 -16.93 20.66
N VAL A 116 39.72 -17.95 20.22
CA VAL A 116 39.08 -18.01 18.90
C VAL A 116 37.81 -17.16 18.90
N LEU A 117 36.96 -17.33 19.92
CA LEU A 117 35.73 -16.56 20.09
C LEU A 117 36.02 -15.06 20.22
N THR A 118 37.07 -14.66 20.96
CA THR A 118 37.48 -13.25 21.07
C THR A 118 37.82 -12.64 19.72
N ARG A 119 38.60 -13.33 18.88
CA ARG A 119 38.93 -12.87 17.52
C ARG A 119 37.69 -12.74 16.63
N MET A 120 36.74 -13.66 16.77
CA MET A 120 35.47 -13.59 16.05
C MET A 120 34.64 -12.39 16.53
N MET A 121 34.53 -12.16 17.84
CA MET A 121 33.83 -11.01 18.41
C MET A 121 34.47 -9.67 17.99
N GLU A 122 35.80 -9.58 17.99
CA GLU A 122 36.54 -8.41 17.51
C GLU A 122 36.25 -8.11 16.03
N ALA A 123 36.17 -9.15 15.18
CA ALA A 123 35.80 -9.00 13.78
C ALA A 123 34.35 -8.48 13.63
N VAL A 124 33.40 -8.94 14.44
CA VAL A 124 32.02 -8.40 14.47
C VAL A 124 32.01 -6.93 14.87
N HIS A 125 32.63 -6.60 16.02
CA HIS A 125 32.60 -5.24 16.57
C HIS A 125 33.32 -4.22 15.69
N ARG A 126 34.37 -4.63 14.96
CA ARG A 126 35.08 -3.78 14.01
C ARG A 126 34.14 -3.21 12.93
N TYR A 127 33.13 -3.97 12.52
CA TYR A 127 32.14 -3.54 11.51
C TYR A 127 30.82 -3.06 12.15
N GLU A 128 30.86 -2.68 13.43
CA GLU A 128 29.72 -2.23 14.26
C GLU A 128 28.59 -3.27 14.36
N GLY A 129 28.92 -4.56 14.26
CA GLY A 129 27.99 -5.63 14.59
C GLY A 129 27.82 -5.77 16.10
N THR A 130 26.64 -6.26 16.50
CA THR A 130 26.34 -6.58 17.90
C THR A 130 26.37 -8.09 18.07
N VAL A 131 27.28 -8.60 18.91
CA VAL A 131 27.29 -10.02 19.31
C VAL A 131 26.13 -10.23 20.26
N ASN A 132 25.10 -10.96 19.81
CA ASN A 132 23.90 -11.18 20.61
C ASN A 132 24.07 -12.34 21.58
N GLN A 133 24.68 -13.44 21.12
CA GLN A 133 24.83 -14.65 21.93
C GLN A 133 26.13 -15.38 21.62
N VAL A 134 26.80 -15.88 22.66
CA VAL A 134 27.89 -16.86 22.55
C VAL A 134 27.31 -18.24 22.83
N MET A 135 27.45 -19.16 21.87
CA MET A 135 26.78 -20.46 21.84
C MET A 135 27.79 -21.59 22.07
N GLY A 136 28.50 -21.59 23.19
CA GLY A 136 29.52 -22.61 23.48
C GLY A 136 30.77 -22.44 22.60
N ASP A 137 30.74 -23.01 21.41
CA ASP A 137 31.83 -23.04 20.41
C ASP A 137 31.60 -22.09 19.22
N GLY A 138 30.55 -21.28 19.27
CA GLY A 138 30.21 -20.33 18.23
C GLY A 138 29.63 -19.02 18.73
N ILE A 139 29.34 -18.11 17.81
CA ILE A 139 28.69 -16.82 18.08
C ILE A 139 27.51 -16.59 17.14
N MET A 140 26.52 -15.85 17.64
CA MET A 140 25.46 -15.23 16.86
C MET A 140 25.61 -13.71 16.95
N ALA A 141 25.70 -13.06 15.80
CA ALA A 141 25.81 -11.62 15.69
C ALA A 141 24.74 -11.02 14.77
N LEU A 142 24.39 -9.77 15.04
CA LEU A 142 23.40 -9.00 14.31
C LEU A 142 24.03 -7.72 13.75
N PHE A 143 23.72 -7.43 12.50
CA PHE A 143 24.05 -6.17 11.83
C PHE A 143 22.75 -5.48 11.43
N GLY A 144 22.61 -4.19 11.74
CA GLY A 144 21.36 -3.45 11.55
C GLY A 144 20.41 -3.46 12.76
N ALA A 145 20.84 -4.07 13.87
CA ALA A 145 20.16 -3.97 15.16
C ALA A 145 21.20 -3.96 16.31
N PRO A 146 20.92 -3.24 17.42
CA PRO A 146 19.75 -2.38 17.66
C PRO A 146 19.74 -1.08 16.86
N LEU A 147 20.85 -0.72 16.21
CA LEU A 147 20.95 0.44 15.34
C LEU A 147 20.84 0.00 13.88
N ALA A 148 19.91 0.56 13.12
CA ALA A 148 19.77 0.30 11.71
C ALA A 148 20.99 0.85 10.94
N HIS A 149 21.50 0.01 10.04
CA HIS A 149 22.61 0.35 9.17
C HIS A 149 22.19 0.17 7.72
N GLU A 150 22.45 1.15 6.86
CA GLU A 150 22.08 1.10 5.44
C GLU A 150 22.83 -0.02 4.68
N ASP A 151 23.98 -0.43 5.19
CA ASP A 151 24.93 -1.39 4.63
C ASP A 151 25.11 -2.61 5.54
N HIS A 152 24.08 -2.94 6.34
CA HIS A 152 24.12 -4.01 7.33
C HIS A 152 24.60 -5.37 6.74
N ALA A 153 24.19 -5.71 5.51
CA ALA A 153 24.61 -6.94 4.85
C ALA A 153 26.09 -6.93 4.44
N VAL A 154 26.58 -5.80 3.90
CA VAL A 154 27.98 -5.62 3.51
C VAL A 154 28.89 -5.77 4.74
N ARG A 155 28.53 -5.11 5.84
CA ARG A 155 29.25 -5.18 7.12
C ARG A 155 29.34 -6.61 7.65
N ALA A 156 28.22 -7.34 7.60
CA ALA A 156 28.18 -8.73 8.03
C ALA A 156 29.10 -9.61 7.17
N CYS A 157 29.08 -9.44 5.84
CA CYS A 157 29.99 -10.15 4.94
C CYS A 157 31.47 -9.82 5.20
N TYR A 158 31.81 -8.55 5.44
CA TYR A 158 33.17 -8.14 5.79
C TYR A 158 33.61 -8.68 7.14
N ALA A 159 32.73 -8.72 8.13
CA ALA A 159 33.00 -9.38 9.40
C ALA A 159 33.31 -10.87 9.18
N ALA A 160 32.49 -11.57 8.39
CA ALA A 160 32.71 -12.99 8.07
C ALA A 160 34.06 -13.25 7.37
N LEU A 161 34.38 -12.47 6.34
CA LEU A 161 35.67 -12.55 5.63
C LEU A 161 36.85 -12.25 6.57
N ARG A 162 36.70 -11.25 7.44
CA ARG A 162 37.72 -10.90 8.42
C ARG A 162 37.93 -12.01 9.46
N MET A 163 36.86 -12.67 9.91
CA MET A 163 36.99 -13.83 10.80
C MET A 163 37.84 -14.93 10.14
N GLN A 164 37.54 -15.25 8.88
CA GLN A 164 38.30 -16.26 8.12
C GLN A 164 39.77 -15.85 7.92
N ASP A 165 40.03 -14.58 7.61
CA ASP A 165 41.38 -14.04 7.39
C ASP A 165 42.22 -14.01 8.69
N VAL A 166 41.66 -13.51 9.80
CA VAL A 166 42.35 -13.47 11.11
C VAL A 166 42.74 -14.87 11.56
N LEU A 167 41.82 -15.82 11.48
CA LEU A 167 42.10 -17.20 11.89
C LEU A 167 43.08 -17.91 10.96
N ARG A 168 43.16 -17.51 9.68
CA ARG A 168 44.16 -18.02 8.73
C ARG A 168 45.56 -17.47 9.01
N ARG A 169 45.67 -16.17 9.32
CA ARG A 169 46.97 -15.52 9.65
C ARG A 169 47.54 -16.05 10.95
N ASP A 170 46.68 -16.20 11.96
CA ASP A 170 47.06 -16.68 13.29
C ASP A 170 47.08 -18.21 13.37
N ALA A 171 46.91 -18.93 12.25
CA ALA A 171 46.75 -20.38 12.23
C ALA A 171 47.91 -21.11 12.92
N ALA A 172 49.14 -20.63 12.77
CA ALA A 172 50.32 -21.24 13.41
C ALA A 172 50.33 -21.03 14.94
N GLU A 173 49.96 -19.83 15.41
CA GLU A 173 49.85 -19.50 16.84
C GLU A 173 48.68 -20.28 17.49
N LEU A 174 47.53 -20.28 16.83
CA LEU A 174 46.33 -21.00 17.28
C LEU A 174 46.54 -22.51 17.24
N GLN A 175 47.23 -23.05 16.24
CA GLN A 175 47.58 -24.47 16.22
C GLN A 175 48.58 -24.83 17.32
N ALA A 176 49.54 -23.97 17.63
CA ALA A 176 50.45 -24.17 18.76
C ALA A 176 49.73 -24.11 20.12
N ALA A 177 48.73 -23.25 20.26
CA ALA A 177 47.94 -23.11 21.48
C ALA A 177 46.87 -24.22 21.65
N VAL A 178 46.22 -24.65 20.57
CA VAL A 178 45.05 -25.54 20.58
C VAL A 178 45.40 -26.98 20.21
N GLY A 179 46.52 -27.22 19.52
CA GLY A 179 47.02 -28.55 19.14
C GLY A 179 46.42 -29.13 17.86
N VAL A 180 45.43 -28.46 17.25
CA VAL A 180 44.78 -28.87 15.98
C VAL A 180 44.53 -27.65 15.08
N PRO A 181 44.41 -27.84 13.75
CA PRO A 181 44.02 -26.76 12.85
C PRO A 181 42.58 -26.30 13.12
N VAL A 182 42.44 -25.05 13.59
CA VAL A 182 41.14 -24.41 13.84
C VAL A 182 40.56 -23.90 12.52
N ARG A 183 39.33 -24.30 12.19
CA ARG A 183 38.56 -23.76 11.06
C ARG A 183 37.15 -23.44 11.52
N ILE A 184 36.62 -22.33 11.01
CA ILE A 184 35.24 -21.91 11.31
C ILE A 184 34.35 -22.05 10.10
N ARG A 185 33.06 -22.24 10.36
CA ARG A 185 31.99 -22.12 9.37
C ARG A 185 31.21 -20.86 9.67
N VAL A 186 30.76 -20.16 8.61
CA VAL A 186 29.98 -18.93 8.78
C VAL A 186 28.77 -18.96 7.86
N GLY A 187 27.62 -18.57 8.39
CA GLY A 187 26.35 -18.48 7.68
C GLY A 187 25.70 -17.11 7.85
N LEU A 188 25.22 -16.53 6.75
CA LEU A 188 24.53 -15.24 6.76
C LEU A 188 23.18 -15.29 6.05
N HIS A 189 22.21 -14.62 6.65
CA HIS A 189 20.92 -14.32 6.01
C HIS A 189 20.43 -12.93 6.41
N SER A 190 19.78 -12.24 5.46
CA SER A 190 19.22 -10.91 5.64
C SER A 190 17.70 -10.96 5.53
N GLY A 191 17.02 -10.36 6.51
CA GLY A 191 15.56 -10.35 6.59
C GLY A 191 15.07 -9.52 7.76
N GLU A 192 13.75 -9.43 7.91
CA GLU A 192 13.13 -8.72 9.03
C GLU A 192 13.24 -9.53 10.32
N VAL A 193 13.47 -8.84 11.44
CA VAL A 193 13.43 -9.39 12.80
C VAL A 193 12.68 -8.46 13.74
N VAL A 194 12.17 -9.03 14.83
CA VAL A 194 11.62 -8.27 15.97
C VAL A 194 12.70 -8.15 17.03
N VAL A 195 13.03 -6.91 17.39
CA VAL A 195 13.94 -6.56 18.47
C VAL A 195 13.11 -6.27 19.72
N ARG A 196 13.43 -6.85 20.89
CA ARG A 196 12.81 -6.54 22.19
C ARG A 196 13.90 -6.52 23.27
N SER A 197 13.82 -5.59 24.22
CA SER A 197 14.66 -5.58 25.41
C SER A 197 13.89 -6.20 26.59
N ILE A 198 14.48 -7.16 27.30
CA ILE A 198 13.90 -7.75 28.51
C ILE A 198 14.89 -7.58 29.66
N GLY A 199 14.57 -6.72 30.63
CA GLY A 199 15.39 -6.50 31.84
C GLY A 199 16.23 -5.21 31.82
N SER A 200 16.93 -4.96 32.94
CA SER A 200 17.85 -3.82 33.14
C SER A 200 19.27 -4.08 32.66
N ASP A 201 19.61 -5.34 32.39
CA ASP A 201 20.86 -5.73 31.78
C ASP A 201 20.73 -5.58 30.26
N LEU A 202 21.81 -5.25 29.56
CA LEU A 202 21.89 -5.19 28.08
C LEU A 202 21.55 -6.52 27.36
N HIS A 203 20.93 -7.48 28.06
CA HIS A 203 20.31 -8.66 27.50
C HIS A 203 19.05 -8.25 26.73
N MET A 204 19.24 -7.94 25.46
CA MET A 204 18.13 -7.88 24.52
C MET A 204 17.86 -9.31 24.07
N ASP A 205 16.86 -9.96 24.68
CA ASP A 205 16.31 -11.19 24.14
C ASP A 205 15.59 -10.86 22.84
N TYR A 206 16.33 -10.93 21.74
CA TYR A 206 15.75 -11.00 20.42
C TYR A 206 14.94 -12.28 20.39
N THR A 207 13.64 -12.13 20.57
CA THR A 207 12.66 -13.11 20.13
C THR A 207 12.71 -13.09 18.61
N ALA A 208 13.75 -13.71 18.05
CA ALA A 208 13.89 -14.06 16.66
C ALA A 208 12.84 -15.14 16.33
N VAL A 209 11.58 -14.74 16.39
CA VAL A 209 10.46 -15.56 15.97
C VAL A 209 10.49 -15.60 14.46
N GLY A 210 10.68 -16.80 13.90
CA GLY A 210 10.29 -17.14 12.55
C GLY A 210 11.38 -16.90 11.51
N GLN A 211 11.90 -17.97 10.92
CA GLN A 211 12.61 -17.99 9.63
C GLN A 211 13.97 -17.28 9.48
N THR A 212 14.13 -15.97 9.73
CA THR A 212 15.37 -15.23 9.39
C THR A 212 16.61 -15.80 10.10
N THR A 213 16.55 -15.92 11.43
CA THR A 213 17.64 -16.46 12.25
C THR A 213 17.88 -17.95 11.98
N HIS A 214 16.82 -18.72 11.80
CA HIS A 214 16.93 -20.14 11.45
C HIS A 214 17.65 -20.32 10.11
N LEU A 215 17.35 -19.49 9.11
CA LEU A 215 17.96 -19.61 7.80
C LEU A 215 19.46 -19.26 7.85
N ALA A 216 19.87 -18.23 8.61
CA ALA A 216 21.28 -17.92 8.83
C ALA A 216 22.04 -19.08 9.50
N ALA A 217 21.46 -19.67 10.56
CA ALA A 217 22.02 -20.83 11.24
C ALA A 217 22.12 -22.05 10.29
N ARG A 218 21.15 -22.25 9.40
CA ARG A 218 21.21 -23.31 8.39
C ARG A 218 22.31 -23.07 7.36
N MET A 219 22.56 -21.82 6.97
CA MET A 219 23.67 -21.49 6.07
C MET A 219 25.02 -21.84 6.72
N GLU A 220 25.18 -21.59 8.02
CA GLU A 220 26.37 -21.94 8.79
C GLU A 220 26.55 -23.46 8.84
N GLN A 221 25.52 -24.19 9.29
CA GLN A 221 25.56 -25.64 9.43
C GLN A 221 25.88 -26.38 8.12
N GLN A 222 25.45 -25.80 6.99
CA GLN A 222 25.69 -26.35 5.67
C GLN A 222 27.03 -25.89 5.07
N ALA A 223 27.67 -24.85 5.59
CA ALA A 223 28.95 -24.35 5.09
C ALA A 223 30.07 -25.38 5.23
N GLU A 224 31.01 -25.36 4.29
CA GLU A 224 32.22 -26.19 4.39
C GLU A 224 33.22 -25.54 5.35
N PRO A 225 34.07 -26.30 6.05
CA PRO A 225 35.02 -25.73 7.00
C PRO A 225 35.98 -24.73 6.34
N GLY A 226 35.99 -23.49 6.82
CA GLY A 226 36.77 -22.39 6.25
C GLY A 226 36.06 -21.59 5.16
N THR A 227 34.78 -21.86 4.90
CA THR A 227 33.96 -21.12 3.92
C THR A 227 32.82 -20.37 4.61
N THR A 228 32.22 -19.44 3.86
CA THR A 228 31.08 -18.64 4.31
C THR A 228 29.94 -18.78 3.31
N ARG A 229 28.75 -19.16 3.79
CA ARG A 229 27.54 -19.27 2.95
C ARG A 229 26.57 -18.13 3.22
N ILE A 230 26.01 -17.59 2.15
CA ILE A 230 25.05 -16.50 2.20
C ILE A 230 23.83 -16.83 1.32
N THR A 231 22.66 -16.38 1.74
CA THR A 231 21.45 -16.48 0.90
C THR A 231 21.42 -15.43 -0.20
N ALA A 232 20.59 -15.63 -1.23
CA ALA A 232 20.32 -14.63 -2.26
C ALA A 232 19.89 -13.26 -1.70
N ALA A 233 19.15 -13.23 -0.59
CA ALA A 233 18.73 -11.97 0.05
C ALA A 233 19.95 -11.15 0.53
N THR A 234 20.92 -11.81 1.16
CA THR A 234 22.18 -11.18 1.60
C THR A 234 23.07 -10.82 0.42
N ALA A 235 23.20 -11.72 -0.56
CA ALA A 235 24.01 -11.49 -1.76
C ALA A 235 23.54 -10.24 -2.52
N ARG A 236 22.22 -10.02 -2.66
CA ARG A 236 21.65 -8.83 -3.30
C ARG A 236 21.97 -7.54 -2.54
N LEU A 237 21.83 -7.55 -1.22
CA LEU A 237 22.13 -6.37 -0.39
C LEU A 237 23.63 -6.05 -0.32
N ALA A 238 24.50 -7.03 -0.57
CA ALA A 238 25.94 -6.87 -0.61
C ALA A 238 26.53 -6.83 -2.04
N GLU A 239 25.68 -6.80 -3.08
CA GLU A 239 26.11 -6.99 -4.46
C GLU A 239 27.13 -5.95 -4.92
N GLY A 240 28.20 -6.40 -5.58
CA GLY A 240 29.33 -5.56 -6.02
C GLY A 240 30.38 -5.33 -4.93
N TYR A 241 29.98 -5.22 -3.67
CA TYR A 241 30.91 -5.06 -2.53
C TYR A 241 31.63 -6.34 -2.14
N VAL A 242 31.07 -7.50 -2.52
CA VAL A 242 31.62 -8.81 -2.21
C VAL A 242 31.67 -9.68 -3.46
N GLU A 243 32.65 -10.57 -3.49
CA GLU A 243 32.74 -11.62 -4.49
C GLU A 243 32.00 -12.86 -4.00
N THR A 244 31.16 -13.41 -4.85
CA THR A 244 30.35 -14.59 -4.51
C THR A 244 30.39 -15.62 -5.62
N ARG A 245 30.28 -16.90 -5.24
CA ARG A 245 30.16 -18.04 -6.13
C ARG A 245 28.78 -18.68 -5.96
N PRO A 246 27.97 -18.81 -7.03
CA PRO A 246 26.66 -19.44 -6.91
C PRO A 246 26.81 -20.93 -6.59
N LEU A 247 26.06 -21.40 -5.59
CA LEU A 247 25.94 -22.82 -5.23
C LEU A 247 24.61 -23.43 -5.69
N GLY A 248 23.67 -22.60 -6.16
CA GLY A 248 22.36 -22.98 -6.68
C GLY A 248 21.27 -23.10 -5.61
N ALA A 249 20.09 -23.60 -6.02
CA ALA A 249 18.93 -23.80 -5.17
C ALA A 249 19.13 -25.00 -4.22
N ILE A 250 19.20 -24.74 -2.91
CA ILE A 250 19.38 -25.77 -1.87
C ILE A 250 18.08 -25.93 -1.08
N ALA A 251 17.61 -27.17 -0.92
CA ALA A 251 16.46 -27.47 -0.07
C ALA A 251 16.83 -27.27 1.41
N VAL A 252 16.09 -26.41 2.11
CA VAL A 252 16.28 -26.14 3.54
C VAL A 252 15.10 -26.72 4.31
N ARG A 253 15.39 -27.58 5.30
CA ARG A 253 14.37 -28.23 6.13
C ARG A 253 13.49 -27.18 6.82
N GLY A 254 12.17 -27.27 6.59
CA GLY A 254 11.17 -26.35 7.14
C GLY A 254 10.70 -25.26 6.17
N LEU A 255 11.27 -25.16 4.96
CA LEU A 255 10.80 -24.31 3.87
C LEU A 255 10.24 -25.16 2.73
N ALA A 256 9.12 -24.72 2.15
CA ALA A 256 8.46 -25.41 1.04
C ALA A 256 9.21 -25.22 -0.29
N ALA A 257 9.91 -24.09 -0.46
CA ALA A 257 10.69 -23.77 -1.66
C ALA A 257 12.20 -23.85 -1.37
N PRO A 258 13.02 -24.31 -2.33
CA PRO A 258 14.47 -24.27 -2.20
C PRO A 258 14.97 -22.82 -2.18
N VAL A 259 16.09 -22.60 -1.49
CA VAL A 259 16.70 -21.27 -1.33
C VAL A 259 17.95 -21.20 -2.19
N GLU A 260 18.09 -20.15 -3.00
CA GLU A 260 19.32 -19.86 -3.74
C GLU A 260 20.45 -19.47 -2.77
N VAL A 261 21.55 -20.22 -2.81
CA VAL A 261 22.71 -20.06 -1.91
C VAL A 261 23.97 -19.70 -2.70
N TYR A 262 24.80 -18.88 -2.07
CA TYR A 262 26.08 -18.42 -2.59
C TYR A 262 27.16 -18.65 -1.56
N GLU A 263 28.38 -18.92 -2.02
CA GLU A 263 29.58 -18.86 -1.19
C GLU A 263 30.19 -17.46 -1.29
N LEU A 264 30.56 -16.88 -0.16
CA LEU A 264 31.28 -15.61 -0.07
C LEU A 264 32.78 -15.89 -0.16
N THR A 265 33.42 -15.45 -1.25
CA THR A 265 34.81 -15.81 -1.59
C THR A 265 35.80 -14.69 -1.30
N GLY A 266 35.36 -13.43 -1.32
CA GLY A 266 36.26 -12.30 -1.18
C GLY A 266 35.56 -10.94 -1.11
N VAL A 267 36.38 -9.91 -0.96
CA VAL A 267 35.94 -8.51 -1.03
C VAL A 267 35.90 -8.11 -2.50
N GLY A 268 34.76 -7.58 -2.96
CA GLY A 268 34.58 -7.14 -4.33
C GLY A 268 35.45 -5.94 -4.71
N PRO A 269 35.59 -5.64 -6.02
CA PRO A 269 36.38 -4.50 -6.49
C PRO A 269 35.70 -3.15 -6.21
N VAL A 270 34.39 -3.17 -5.96
CA VAL A 270 33.58 -1.97 -5.78
C VAL A 270 33.71 -1.46 -4.33
N ARG A 271 33.96 -0.15 -4.19
CA ARG A 271 34.10 0.53 -2.89
C ARG A 271 32.92 1.47 -2.56
N SER A 272 32.08 1.82 -3.54
CA SER A 272 30.91 2.68 -3.35
C SER A 272 29.68 2.18 -4.15
N ARG A 273 28.46 2.55 -3.73
CA ARG A 273 27.22 2.12 -4.40
C ARG A 273 27.20 2.56 -5.87
N LEU A 274 27.73 3.75 -6.14
CA LEU A 274 27.81 4.28 -7.50
C LEU A 274 28.74 3.46 -8.38
N HIS A 275 29.91 3.04 -7.88
CA HIS A 275 30.82 2.18 -8.65
C HIS A 275 30.16 0.83 -9.00
N ALA A 276 29.33 0.28 -8.12
CA ALA A 276 28.52 -0.91 -8.44
C ALA A 276 27.50 -0.62 -9.56
N ALA A 277 26.87 0.56 -9.53
CA ALA A 277 25.94 0.98 -10.59
C ALA A 277 26.65 1.22 -11.93
N VAL A 278 27.86 1.81 -11.92
CA VAL A 278 28.68 2.03 -13.13
C VAL A 278 28.95 0.70 -13.86
N ALA A 279 29.34 -0.34 -13.12
CA ALA A 279 29.62 -1.66 -13.69
C ALA A 279 28.39 -2.30 -14.40
N ARG A 280 27.17 -1.89 -14.03
CA ARG A 280 25.90 -2.37 -14.61
C ARG A 280 25.36 -1.48 -15.73
N GLY A 281 26.06 -0.39 -16.05
CA GLY A 281 25.58 0.67 -16.92
C GLY A 281 24.76 1.70 -16.15
N LEU A 282 25.11 2.96 -16.30
CA LEU A 282 24.45 4.07 -15.64
C LEU A 282 23.13 4.45 -16.32
N THR A 283 22.16 4.94 -15.56
CA THR A 283 20.96 5.66 -16.06
C THR A 283 21.34 6.97 -16.71
N ARG A 284 20.52 7.43 -17.67
CA ARG A 284 20.69 8.75 -18.24
C ARG A 284 20.71 9.81 -17.13
N PHE A 285 21.71 10.69 -17.15
CA PHE A 285 21.78 11.79 -16.21
C PHE A 285 20.80 12.90 -16.59
N VAL A 286 19.89 13.27 -15.68
CA VAL A 286 18.76 14.17 -15.94
C VAL A 286 18.59 15.23 -14.87
N GLY A 287 18.06 16.40 -15.24
CA GLY A 287 17.57 17.41 -14.29
C GLY A 287 18.63 18.20 -13.50
N ARG A 288 19.93 18.09 -13.82
CA ARG A 288 21.04 18.65 -13.00
C ARG A 288 22.01 19.59 -13.73
N ALA A 289 21.56 20.20 -14.82
CA ALA A 289 22.42 21.07 -15.63
C ALA A 289 22.90 22.31 -14.85
N GLY A 290 22.04 22.86 -13.98
CA GLY A 290 22.37 24.04 -13.18
C GLY A 290 23.47 23.76 -12.15
N GLU A 291 23.37 22.64 -11.45
CA GLU A 291 24.33 22.18 -10.45
C GLU A 291 25.69 21.87 -11.10
N LEU A 292 25.71 21.19 -12.25
CA LEU A 292 26.95 20.97 -13.03
C LEU A 292 27.60 22.29 -13.44
N ALA A 293 26.81 23.28 -13.88
CA ALA A 293 27.34 24.59 -14.25
C ALA A 293 27.96 25.32 -13.05
N GLN A 294 27.41 25.15 -11.83
CA GLN A 294 28.01 25.71 -10.61
C GLN A 294 29.37 25.06 -10.29
N LEU A 295 29.47 23.73 -10.41
CA LEU A 295 30.73 23.01 -10.22
C LEU A 295 31.79 23.43 -11.26
N ALA A 296 31.39 23.57 -12.52
CA ALA A 296 32.27 24.03 -13.59
C ALA A 296 32.83 25.45 -13.32
N ARG A 297 32.00 26.39 -12.86
CA ARG A 297 32.45 27.74 -12.47
C ARG A 297 33.44 27.71 -11.30
N ALA A 298 33.25 26.82 -10.33
CA ALA A 298 34.20 26.66 -9.24
C ALA A 298 35.54 26.07 -9.73
N LEU A 299 35.49 25.10 -10.65
CA LEU A 299 36.66 24.54 -11.31
C LEU A 299 37.47 25.60 -12.06
N GLU A 300 36.81 26.47 -12.83
CA GLU A 300 37.45 27.56 -13.57
C GLU A 300 38.19 28.53 -12.64
N ARG A 301 37.54 28.95 -11.52
CA ARG A 301 38.18 29.81 -10.52
C ARG A 301 39.38 29.14 -9.87
N ALA A 302 39.24 27.87 -9.47
CA ALA A 302 40.34 27.09 -8.93
C ALA A 302 41.49 26.97 -9.95
N GLY A 303 41.20 26.74 -11.24
CA GLY A 303 42.19 26.66 -12.30
C GLY A 303 43.01 27.94 -12.48
N ALA A 304 42.36 29.09 -12.26
CA ALA A 304 42.96 30.43 -12.26
C ALA A 304 43.77 30.77 -10.98
N GLY A 305 43.92 29.82 -10.05
CA GLY A 305 44.69 29.99 -8.81
C GLY A 305 43.88 30.53 -7.63
N GLN A 306 42.55 30.62 -7.76
CA GLN A 306 41.64 30.96 -6.67
C GLN A 306 41.03 29.67 -6.13
N GLY A 307 41.75 28.96 -5.26
CA GLY A 307 41.30 27.66 -4.75
C GLY A 307 39.90 27.72 -4.16
N GLN A 308 39.12 26.66 -4.40
CA GLN A 308 37.69 26.62 -4.04
C GLN A 308 37.40 25.39 -3.19
N VAL A 309 36.45 25.53 -2.26
CA VAL A 309 35.79 24.42 -1.60
C VAL A 309 34.34 24.39 -2.03
N VAL A 310 33.85 23.25 -2.50
CA VAL A 310 32.44 23.09 -2.85
C VAL A 310 31.84 21.93 -2.07
N GLY A 311 30.80 22.22 -1.29
CA GLY A 311 30.01 21.22 -0.57
C GLY A 311 28.76 20.84 -1.36
N VAL A 312 28.65 19.57 -1.77
CA VAL A 312 27.45 19.00 -2.38
C VAL A 312 26.61 18.37 -1.27
N VAL A 313 25.45 18.98 -0.99
CA VAL A 313 24.63 18.67 0.18
C VAL A 313 23.26 18.17 -0.25
N GLY A 314 22.76 17.11 0.37
CA GLY A 314 21.43 16.58 0.08
C GLY A 314 21.16 15.26 0.79
N GLU A 315 19.91 14.82 0.74
CA GLU A 315 19.45 13.59 1.39
C GLU A 315 20.11 12.32 0.79
N PRO A 316 20.04 11.16 1.46
CA PRO A 316 20.49 9.90 0.87
C PRO A 316 19.75 9.59 -0.44
N GLY A 317 20.47 9.10 -1.45
CA GLY A 317 19.88 8.65 -2.71
C GLY A 317 19.54 9.73 -3.75
N VAL A 318 19.56 11.03 -3.40
CA VAL A 318 19.20 12.14 -4.31
C VAL A 318 20.15 12.35 -5.51
N GLY A 319 21.28 11.63 -5.56
CA GLY A 319 22.23 11.66 -6.67
C GLY A 319 23.53 12.44 -6.45
N LYS A 320 23.92 12.75 -5.19
CA LYS A 320 25.17 13.48 -4.88
C LYS A 320 26.40 12.87 -5.56
N SER A 321 26.68 11.59 -5.30
CA SER A 321 27.81 10.88 -5.90
C SER A 321 27.71 10.82 -7.43
N ARG A 322 26.49 10.71 -7.97
CA ARG A 322 26.29 10.70 -9.42
C ARG A 322 26.64 12.04 -10.06
N LEU A 323 26.23 13.16 -9.44
CA LEU A 323 26.62 14.50 -9.89
C LEU A 323 28.14 14.67 -9.88
N VAL A 324 28.80 14.25 -8.79
CA VAL A 324 30.26 14.29 -8.68
C VAL A 324 30.92 13.45 -9.78
N TRP A 325 30.42 12.24 -10.03
CA TRP A 325 30.94 11.37 -11.07
C TRP A 325 30.82 11.98 -12.47
N GLU A 326 29.64 12.53 -12.81
CA GLU A 326 29.41 13.21 -14.09
C GLU A 326 30.33 14.43 -14.26
N PHE A 327 30.56 15.18 -13.18
CA PHE A 327 31.46 16.32 -13.19
C PHE A 327 32.93 15.89 -13.38
N VAL A 328 33.38 14.89 -12.63
CA VAL A 328 34.76 14.36 -12.68
C VAL A 328 35.08 13.69 -14.01
N HIS A 329 34.11 13.05 -14.66
CA HIS A 329 34.28 12.42 -15.97
C HIS A 329 33.89 13.34 -17.14
N SER A 330 33.61 14.62 -16.87
CA SER A 330 33.27 15.59 -17.90
C SER A 330 34.51 16.08 -18.67
N PRO A 331 34.34 16.63 -19.89
CA PRO A 331 35.45 17.26 -20.60
C PRO A 331 36.13 18.40 -19.82
N SER A 332 35.41 19.04 -18.88
CA SER A 332 35.92 20.15 -18.06
C SER A 332 37.07 19.75 -17.14
N THR A 333 37.12 18.48 -16.72
CA THR A 333 38.13 17.92 -15.80
C THR A 333 39.20 17.10 -16.52
N ALA A 334 39.13 16.93 -17.85
CA ALA A 334 40.06 16.10 -18.62
C ALA A 334 41.54 16.51 -18.49
N GLY A 335 41.83 17.77 -18.15
CA GLY A 335 43.17 18.30 -17.92
C GLY A 335 43.57 18.45 -16.44
N TRP A 336 42.81 17.86 -15.51
CA TRP A 336 43.02 17.96 -14.07
C TRP A 336 43.50 16.63 -13.49
N LEU A 337 44.36 16.69 -12.47
CA LEU A 337 44.62 15.53 -11.63
C LEU A 337 43.43 15.36 -10.67
N VAL A 338 42.65 14.29 -10.85
CA VAL A 338 41.54 13.96 -9.96
C VAL A 338 41.98 12.91 -8.94
N LEU A 339 41.81 13.23 -7.67
CA LEU A 339 42.07 12.32 -6.55
C LEU A 339 40.78 12.13 -5.78
N GLU A 340 40.37 10.89 -5.57
CA GLU A 340 39.13 10.55 -4.87
C GLU A 340 39.40 9.77 -3.59
N GLY A 341 38.63 10.06 -2.54
CA GLY A 341 38.55 9.27 -1.32
C GLY A 341 37.12 9.29 -0.77
N ALA A 342 36.71 8.19 -0.14
CA ALA A 342 35.37 8.06 0.42
C ALA A 342 35.40 7.78 1.91
N CYS A 343 34.61 8.53 2.68
CA CYS A 343 34.29 8.15 4.04
C CYS A 343 33.31 6.97 3.99
N VAL A 344 33.63 5.87 4.67
CA VAL A 344 32.74 4.72 4.78
C VAL A 344 32.12 4.67 6.18
N PRO A 345 30.90 4.14 6.35
CA PRO A 345 30.21 4.23 7.63
C PRO A 345 30.86 3.38 8.75
N TYR A 346 31.69 2.38 8.42
CA TYR A 346 32.55 1.64 9.36
C TYR A 346 33.99 2.21 9.44
N GLY A 347 34.25 3.31 8.74
CA GLY A 347 35.58 3.93 8.61
C GLY A 347 36.10 4.56 9.90
N LYS A 348 35.23 4.81 10.89
CA LYS A 348 35.65 5.28 12.23
C LYS A 348 36.62 4.32 12.94
N ALA A 349 36.64 3.05 12.55
CA ALA A 349 37.58 2.05 13.05
C ALA A 349 38.95 2.06 12.32
N SER A 350 39.07 2.79 11.21
CA SER A 350 40.27 2.90 10.37
C SER A 350 40.60 4.38 10.12
N ALA A 351 41.42 4.96 11.00
CA ALA A 351 41.84 6.36 10.89
C ALA A 351 42.44 6.67 9.50
N HIS A 352 42.16 7.86 8.97
CA HIS A 352 42.70 8.35 7.70
C HIS A 352 42.26 7.63 6.42
N LEU A 353 41.30 6.70 6.45
CA LEU A 353 40.95 5.91 5.26
C LEU A 353 40.74 6.73 3.96
N PRO A 354 39.97 7.84 3.95
CA PRO A 354 39.80 8.64 2.73
C PRO A 354 41.13 9.24 2.23
N VAL A 355 42.04 9.59 3.16
CA VAL A 355 43.37 10.10 2.84
C VAL A 355 44.24 9.00 2.26
N ILE A 356 44.16 7.78 2.78
CA ILE A 356 44.88 6.62 2.25
C ILE A 356 44.49 6.36 0.80
N GLU A 357 43.19 6.40 0.49
CA GLU A 357 42.67 6.25 -0.88
C GLU A 357 43.19 7.34 -1.81
N LEU A 358 43.15 8.60 -1.36
CA LEU A 358 43.71 9.73 -2.10
C LEU A 358 45.20 9.52 -2.41
N LEU A 359 45.99 9.07 -1.42
CA LEU A 359 47.41 8.83 -1.59
C LEU A 359 47.69 7.64 -2.53
N ARG A 360 46.91 6.56 -2.46
CA ARG A 360 47.01 5.43 -3.40
C ARG A 360 46.77 5.88 -4.83
N GLY A 361 45.75 6.70 -5.07
CA GLY A 361 45.52 7.31 -6.38
C GLY A 361 46.66 8.23 -6.83
N TYR A 362 47.20 9.04 -5.91
CA TYR A 362 48.29 9.98 -6.22
C TYR A 362 49.62 9.30 -6.58
N PHE A 363 49.92 8.18 -5.92
CA PHE A 363 51.14 7.39 -6.11
C PHE A 363 50.96 6.19 -7.06
N GLU A 364 49.76 5.98 -7.59
CA GLU A 364 49.42 4.87 -8.49
C GLU A 364 49.70 3.48 -7.87
N VAL A 365 49.33 3.32 -6.59
CA VAL A 365 49.53 2.09 -5.81
C VAL A 365 48.30 1.20 -5.89
N ASP A 366 48.47 -0.07 -6.29
CA ASP A 366 47.42 -1.09 -6.26
C ASP A 366 47.25 -1.67 -4.84
N GLN A 367 46.04 -2.11 -4.50
CA GLN A 367 45.75 -2.70 -3.20
C GLN A 367 46.48 -4.04 -2.95
N HIS A 368 46.94 -4.71 -4.01
CA HIS A 368 47.70 -5.98 -3.93
C HIS A 368 49.21 -5.78 -4.10
N ASP A 369 49.69 -4.54 -4.18
CA ASP A 369 51.13 -4.29 -4.30
C ASP A 369 51.86 -4.66 -3.00
N GLU A 370 52.95 -5.41 -3.16
CA GLU A 370 53.83 -5.77 -2.05
C GLU A 370 54.49 -4.53 -1.42
N PRO A 371 54.73 -4.50 -0.09
CA PRO A 371 55.24 -3.31 0.61
C PRO A 371 56.51 -2.70 0.00
N GLY A 372 57.41 -3.54 -0.55
CA GLY A 372 58.62 -3.07 -1.24
C GLY A 372 58.32 -2.26 -2.50
N ARG A 373 57.33 -2.70 -3.29
CA ARG A 373 56.91 -2.00 -4.51
C ARG A 373 56.23 -0.66 -4.17
N VAL A 374 55.40 -0.63 -3.13
CA VAL A 374 54.76 0.61 -2.65
C VAL A 374 55.84 1.64 -2.26
N ARG A 375 56.88 1.20 -1.56
CA ARG A 375 58.02 2.06 -1.17
C ARG A 375 58.70 2.68 -2.38
N ASP A 376 58.99 1.89 -3.40
CA ASP A 376 59.67 2.35 -4.62
C ASP A 376 58.83 3.38 -5.40
N LEU A 377 57.52 3.14 -5.53
CA LEU A 377 56.58 4.07 -6.19
C LEU A 377 56.53 5.42 -5.48
N VAL A 378 56.40 5.42 -4.15
CA VAL A 378 56.38 6.65 -3.34
C VAL A 378 57.71 7.40 -3.45
N ALA A 379 58.84 6.70 -3.32
CA ALA A 379 60.16 7.31 -3.38
C ALA A 379 60.47 7.92 -4.76
N ALA A 380 60.04 7.26 -5.84
CA ALA A 380 60.22 7.74 -7.22
C ALA A 380 59.48 9.07 -7.46
N ARG A 381 58.27 9.21 -6.91
CA ARG A 381 57.44 10.41 -7.07
C ARG A 381 57.89 11.57 -6.16
N LEU A 382 58.62 11.28 -5.08
CA LEU A 382 59.32 12.25 -4.22
C LEU A 382 60.78 12.45 -4.69
N ALA A 383 60.94 13.16 -5.82
CA ALA A 383 62.23 13.27 -6.51
C ALA A 383 63.27 14.15 -5.79
N ALA A 384 62.87 15.15 -4.98
CA ALA A 384 63.81 16.03 -4.31
C ALA A 384 64.33 15.40 -2.99
N PRO A 385 65.65 15.40 -2.71
CA PRO A 385 66.22 14.78 -1.52
C PRO A 385 65.62 15.28 -0.19
N ASP A 386 65.40 16.60 -0.09
CA ASP A 386 64.82 17.22 1.11
C ASP A 386 63.35 16.81 1.33
N GLU A 387 62.60 16.55 0.26
CA GLU A 387 61.21 16.08 0.34
C GLU A 387 61.13 14.62 0.71
N ARG A 388 62.00 13.80 0.12
CA ARG A 388 62.07 12.39 0.46
C ARG A 388 62.44 12.21 1.93
N ALA A 389 63.39 13.00 2.43
CA ALA A 389 63.76 13.02 3.85
C ALA A 389 62.61 13.48 4.77
N ARG A 390 61.72 14.34 4.30
CA ARG A 390 60.64 14.92 5.12
C ARG A 390 59.32 14.15 5.08
N TYR A 391 58.98 13.55 3.93
CA TYR A 391 57.62 13.06 3.66
C TYR A 391 57.52 11.56 3.38
N LEU A 392 58.63 10.85 3.10
CA LEU A 392 58.59 9.41 2.79
C LEU A 392 58.04 8.60 3.97
N ALA A 393 58.63 8.73 5.17
CA ALA A 393 58.19 7.98 6.35
C ALA A 393 56.72 8.26 6.78
N PRO A 394 56.24 9.52 6.83
CA PRO A 394 54.82 9.80 7.08
C PRO A 394 53.87 9.18 6.05
N VAL A 395 54.20 9.24 4.76
CA VAL A 395 53.36 8.69 3.67
C VAL A 395 53.30 7.18 3.72
N LEU A 396 54.44 6.50 3.93
CA LEU A 396 54.46 5.04 4.06
C LEU A 396 53.63 4.58 5.26
N THR A 397 53.72 5.30 6.38
CA THR A 397 52.89 5.01 7.57
C THR A 397 51.40 5.14 7.28
N LEU A 398 50.98 6.16 6.52
CA LEU A 398 49.58 6.30 6.09
C LEU A 398 49.16 5.16 5.17
N LEU A 399 50.04 4.68 4.28
CA LEU A 399 49.76 3.57 3.37
C LEU A 399 49.84 2.17 4.01
N ASP A 400 49.98 2.09 5.33
CA ASP A 400 50.14 0.85 6.11
C ASP A 400 51.41 0.06 5.72
N VAL A 401 52.46 0.78 5.30
CA VAL A 401 53.78 0.23 4.98
C VAL A 401 54.79 0.67 6.05
N PRO A 402 55.56 -0.26 6.65
CA PRO A 402 56.58 0.09 7.64
C PRO A 402 57.55 1.16 7.11
N ALA A 403 57.72 2.26 7.83
CA ALA A 403 58.58 3.35 7.37
C ALA A 403 60.07 2.97 7.33
N GLU A 404 60.52 2.09 8.25
CA GLU A 404 61.93 1.67 8.41
C GLU A 404 62.89 2.86 8.53
N ASP A 405 62.51 3.88 9.31
CA ASP A 405 63.31 5.07 9.58
C ASP A 405 63.46 5.28 11.11
N PRO A 406 64.67 5.11 11.68
CA PRO A 406 64.91 5.30 13.12
C PRO A 406 64.53 6.69 13.63
N ARG A 407 64.62 7.73 12.80
CA ARG A 407 64.24 9.10 13.18
C ARG A 407 62.73 9.27 13.27
N TRP A 408 61.98 8.53 12.45
CA TRP A 408 60.52 8.47 12.51
C TRP A 408 60.04 7.67 13.71
N GLU A 409 60.69 6.54 13.97
CA GLU A 409 60.39 5.66 15.11
C GLU A 409 60.70 6.32 16.47
N ALA A 410 61.64 7.28 16.52
CA ALA A 410 61.93 8.04 17.74
C ALA A 410 60.89 9.13 18.06
N LEU A 411 60.00 9.50 17.13
CA LEU A 411 58.99 10.55 17.37
C LEU A 411 57.85 10.06 18.26
N ASP A 412 57.33 10.96 19.10
CA ASP A 412 56.10 10.70 19.85
C ASP A 412 54.85 10.64 18.93
N PRO A 413 53.74 9.99 19.35
CA PRO A 413 52.55 9.84 18.51
C PRO A 413 51.93 11.16 18.02
N ARG A 414 52.02 12.24 18.80
CA ARG A 414 51.47 13.55 18.43
C ARG A 414 52.30 14.20 17.33
N GLN A 415 53.62 14.10 17.42
CA GLN A 415 54.55 14.56 16.39
C GLN A 415 54.39 13.77 15.10
N ARG A 416 54.22 12.44 15.17
CA ARG A 416 53.92 11.61 13.99
C ARG A 416 52.63 12.04 13.33
N ARG A 417 51.55 12.21 14.10
CA ARG A 417 50.25 12.73 13.63
C ARG A 417 50.39 14.07 12.90
N GLN A 418 51.09 15.03 13.51
CA GLN A 418 51.31 16.35 12.92
C GLN A 418 52.09 16.24 11.59
N ARG A 419 53.14 15.42 11.53
CA ARG A 419 53.94 15.22 10.31
C ARG A 419 53.15 14.50 9.21
N MET A 420 52.26 13.56 9.54
CA MET A 420 51.37 12.93 8.55
C MET A 420 50.40 13.96 7.94
N LEU A 421 49.78 14.79 8.77
CA LEU A 421 48.90 15.86 8.31
C LEU A 421 49.64 16.87 7.41
N GLU A 422 50.81 17.32 7.84
CA GLU A 422 51.65 18.25 7.07
C GLU A 422 52.09 17.64 5.74
N ALA A 423 52.44 16.35 5.71
CA ALA A 423 52.84 15.66 4.49
C ALA A 423 51.72 15.71 3.44
N VAL A 424 50.50 15.32 3.81
CA VAL A 424 49.35 15.32 2.89
C VAL A 424 49.05 16.73 2.38
N LYS A 425 48.97 17.71 3.28
CA LYS A 425 48.72 19.12 2.91
C LYS A 425 49.78 19.65 1.95
N HIS A 426 51.06 19.45 2.27
CA HIS A 426 52.16 19.95 1.44
C HIS A 426 52.23 19.27 0.07
N LEU A 427 52.00 17.96 0.00
CA LEU A 427 51.99 17.22 -1.27
C LEU A 427 50.96 17.78 -2.24
N LEU A 428 49.71 17.95 -1.78
CA LEU A 428 48.62 18.48 -2.60
C LEU A 428 48.85 19.94 -3.01
N LEU A 429 49.19 20.82 -2.06
CA LEU A 429 49.42 22.23 -2.35
C LEU A 429 50.62 22.43 -3.29
N ARG A 430 51.68 21.64 -3.14
CA ARG A 430 52.84 21.73 -4.04
C ARG A 430 52.48 21.26 -5.44
N ARG A 431 51.82 20.12 -5.57
CA ARG A 431 51.39 19.61 -6.89
C ARG A 431 50.47 20.61 -7.60
N SER A 432 49.65 21.35 -6.85
CA SER A 432 48.77 22.39 -7.41
C SER A 432 49.52 23.51 -8.13
N ARG A 433 50.82 23.69 -7.85
CA ARG A 433 51.66 24.70 -8.55
C ARG A 433 52.04 24.24 -9.96
N THR A 434 52.18 22.94 -10.18
CA THR A 434 52.57 22.39 -11.48
C THR A 434 51.36 22.10 -12.36
N GLU A 435 50.27 21.59 -11.79
CA GLU A 435 49.04 21.27 -12.51
C GLU A 435 47.82 21.46 -11.60
N PRO A 436 46.63 21.72 -12.15
CA PRO A 436 45.43 21.92 -11.33
C PRO A 436 44.91 20.56 -10.79
N ILE A 437 44.44 20.56 -9.54
CA ILE A 437 44.02 19.33 -8.82
C ILE A 437 42.58 19.43 -8.36
N CYS A 438 41.80 18.37 -8.61
CA CYS A 438 40.46 18.19 -8.06
C CYS A 438 40.53 17.09 -6.99
N VAL A 439 40.36 17.47 -5.73
CA VAL A 439 40.29 16.52 -4.61
C VAL A 439 38.83 16.29 -4.27
N VAL A 440 38.38 15.04 -4.38
CA VAL A 440 37.01 14.63 -4.09
C VAL A 440 36.99 13.83 -2.80
N LEU A 441 36.26 14.31 -1.79
CA LEU A 441 36.00 13.57 -0.55
C LEU A 441 34.52 13.32 -0.37
N GLN A 442 34.11 12.06 -0.50
CA GLN A 442 32.70 11.69 -0.41
C GLN A 442 32.27 11.33 1.01
N ASP A 443 31.01 11.63 1.32
CA ASP A 443 30.27 11.19 2.50
C ASP A 443 30.83 11.65 3.85
N LEU A 444 31.20 12.93 3.98
CA LEU A 444 31.84 13.49 5.20
C LEU A 444 31.01 13.35 6.49
N HIS A 445 29.71 13.08 6.39
CA HIS A 445 28.89 12.74 7.56
C HIS A 445 29.36 11.45 8.29
N TRP A 446 30.26 10.67 7.68
CA TRP A 446 30.96 9.54 8.28
C TRP A 446 32.45 9.78 8.58
N ILE A 447 32.93 11.02 8.42
CA ILE A 447 34.34 11.35 8.60
C ILE A 447 34.82 11.03 10.02
N ASP A 448 36.06 10.55 10.13
CA ASP A 448 36.74 10.37 11.41
C ASP A 448 37.48 11.66 11.84
N PRO A 449 37.72 11.85 13.15
CA PRO A 449 38.36 13.08 13.66
C PRO A 449 39.77 13.33 13.09
N GLU A 450 40.50 12.28 12.74
CA GLU A 450 41.86 12.40 12.22
C GLU A 450 41.85 12.89 10.77
N THR A 451 40.94 12.39 9.95
CA THR A 451 40.70 12.89 8.58
C THR A 451 40.10 14.30 8.59
N GLN A 452 39.20 14.62 9.52
CA GLN A 452 38.64 15.97 9.68
C GLN A 452 39.75 17.01 9.90
N ALA A 453 40.73 16.71 10.76
CA ALA A 453 41.85 17.61 11.00
C ALA A 453 42.68 17.86 9.73
N VAL A 454 42.90 16.82 8.90
CA VAL A 454 43.59 16.96 7.60
C VAL A 454 42.79 17.83 6.64
N LEU A 455 41.47 17.64 6.59
CA LEU A 455 40.55 18.42 5.75
C LEU A 455 40.57 19.90 6.14
N ASP A 456 40.39 20.21 7.42
CA ASP A 456 40.39 21.58 7.93
C ASP A 456 41.73 22.27 7.66
N ALA A 457 42.85 21.57 7.89
CA ALA A 457 44.18 22.10 7.60
C ALA A 457 44.41 22.33 6.09
N LEU A 458 43.85 21.49 5.22
CA LEU A 458 43.92 21.68 3.77
C LEU A 458 43.12 22.93 3.36
N VAL A 459 41.88 23.08 3.86
CA VAL A 459 40.98 24.22 3.58
C VAL A 459 41.65 25.56 3.87
N GLU A 460 42.35 25.67 5.00
CA GLU A 460 43.09 26.89 5.36
C GLU A 460 44.18 27.29 4.35
N GLY A 461 44.76 26.31 3.63
CA GLY A 461 45.82 26.52 2.65
C GLY A 461 45.33 26.79 1.22
N LEU A 462 44.02 26.74 0.95
CA LEU A 462 43.46 26.79 -0.40
C LEU A 462 43.44 28.16 -1.12
N PRO A 463 43.35 29.34 -0.48
CA PRO A 463 43.01 30.59 -1.18
C PRO A 463 43.85 30.94 -2.42
N THR A 464 45.09 30.47 -2.50
CA THR A 464 46.03 30.72 -3.60
C THR A 464 46.46 29.45 -4.35
N ALA A 465 45.82 28.31 -4.10
CA ALA A 465 46.13 27.03 -4.73
C ALA A 465 45.32 26.84 -6.00
N ARG A 466 45.89 26.15 -7.01
CA ARG A 466 45.11 25.66 -8.16
C ARG A 466 44.41 24.35 -7.82
N LEU A 467 43.56 24.40 -6.79
CA LEU A 467 42.96 23.23 -6.18
C LEU A 467 41.45 23.45 -5.95
N LEU A 468 40.64 22.52 -6.45
CA LEU A 468 39.22 22.41 -6.14
C LEU A 468 39.04 21.26 -5.15
N LEU A 469 38.57 21.58 -3.95
CA LEU A 469 38.18 20.60 -2.94
C LEU A 469 36.66 20.41 -3.03
N LEU A 470 36.23 19.28 -3.59
CA LEU A 470 34.83 18.92 -3.75
C LEU A 470 34.47 17.89 -2.67
N VAL A 471 33.50 18.22 -1.82
CA VAL A 471 33.09 17.33 -0.75
C VAL A 471 31.61 17.04 -0.79
N THR A 472 31.19 15.84 -0.36
CA THR A 472 29.77 15.48 -0.28
C THR A 472 29.35 15.15 1.14
N PHE A 473 28.18 15.63 1.57
CA PHE A 473 27.66 15.34 2.91
C PHE A 473 26.14 15.45 2.99
N ARG A 474 25.59 15.01 4.12
CA ARG A 474 24.17 15.15 4.46
C ARG A 474 23.97 16.42 5.30
N PRO A 475 22.76 17.01 5.33
CA PRO A 475 22.50 18.25 6.09
C PRO A 475 22.91 18.20 7.57
N GLU A 476 22.98 17.01 8.18
CA GLU A 476 23.37 16.82 9.58
C GLU A 476 24.87 17.08 9.87
N TYR A 477 25.73 17.15 8.84
CA TYR A 477 27.17 17.33 9.03
C TYR A 477 27.52 18.81 9.25
N GLU A 478 28.15 19.10 10.39
CA GLU A 478 28.59 20.44 10.76
C GLU A 478 30.06 20.66 10.42
N HIS A 479 30.40 21.86 9.94
CA HIS A 479 31.77 22.25 9.62
C HIS A 479 32.05 23.73 9.85
N ALA A 480 33.30 24.07 10.19
CA ALA A 480 33.69 25.43 10.55
C ALA A 480 33.94 26.37 9.35
N TRP A 481 34.08 25.81 8.15
CA TRP A 481 34.46 26.56 6.94
C TRP A 481 33.27 27.13 6.14
N SER A 482 32.06 27.08 6.67
CA SER A 482 30.84 27.64 6.06
C SER A 482 30.90 29.17 5.84
N SER A 483 31.71 29.88 6.64
CA SER A 483 31.89 31.34 6.58
C SER A 483 33.02 31.80 5.66
N ARG A 484 33.76 30.88 5.00
CA ARG A 484 34.88 31.23 4.13
C ARG A 484 34.39 31.77 2.78
N THR A 485 35.04 32.80 2.25
CA THR A 485 34.67 33.44 0.96
C THR A 485 34.87 32.56 -0.26
N TYR A 486 35.67 31.51 -0.15
CA TYR A 486 35.98 30.53 -1.17
C TYR A 486 35.24 29.19 -0.96
N TYR A 487 34.26 29.17 -0.06
CA TYR A 487 33.31 28.06 0.09
C TYR A 487 32.03 28.35 -0.72
N GLY A 488 31.60 27.36 -1.51
CA GLY A 488 30.29 27.34 -2.16
C GLY A 488 29.52 26.09 -1.79
N GLN A 489 28.20 26.19 -1.68
CA GLN A 489 27.33 25.06 -1.39
C GLN A 489 26.38 24.80 -2.55
N VAL A 490 26.32 23.54 -2.99
CA VAL A 490 25.38 23.07 -4.02
C VAL A 490 24.39 22.12 -3.34
N ARG A 491 23.15 22.56 -3.15
CA ARG A 491 22.07 21.72 -2.60
C ARG A 491 21.45 20.87 -3.70
N ILE A 492 21.26 19.58 -3.42
CA ILE A 492 20.67 18.59 -4.31
C ILE A 492 19.35 18.12 -3.70
N ASP A 493 18.24 18.60 -4.25
CA ASP A 493 16.88 18.17 -3.89
C ASP A 493 16.41 17.01 -4.79
N PRO A 494 15.36 16.25 -4.48
CA PRO A 494 14.81 15.21 -5.37
C PRO A 494 14.52 15.71 -6.79
N LEU A 495 14.50 14.80 -7.78
CA LEU A 495 14.26 15.20 -9.17
C LEU A 495 12.84 15.77 -9.33
N PRO A 496 12.67 16.86 -10.08
CA PRO A 496 11.34 17.31 -10.50
C PRO A 496 10.63 16.19 -11.26
N ALA A 497 9.30 16.14 -11.17
CA ALA A 497 8.49 15.09 -11.78
C ALA A 497 8.88 14.80 -13.24
N THR A 498 9.07 15.83 -14.06
CA THR A 498 9.48 15.69 -15.48
C THR A 498 10.83 14.99 -15.66
N SER A 499 11.79 15.23 -14.75
CA SER A 499 13.11 14.58 -14.78
C SER A 499 13.05 13.16 -14.22
N ALA A 500 12.25 12.93 -13.17
CA ALA A 500 12.00 11.61 -12.62
C ALA A 500 11.31 10.68 -13.65
N GLU A 501 10.34 11.21 -14.39
CA GLU A 501 9.71 10.50 -15.51
C GLU A 501 10.72 10.16 -16.60
N ALA A 502 11.61 11.08 -16.95
CA ALA A 502 12.64 10.84 -17.96
C ALA A 502 13.61 9.72 -17.55
N LEU A 503 14.01 9.69 -16.27
CA LEU A 503 14.80 8.60 -15.70
C LEU A 503 14.03 7.26 -15.76
N LEU A 504 12.75 7.26 -15.40
CA LEU A 504 11.93 6.06 -15.43
C LEU A 504 11.68 5.54 -16.85
N ARG A 505 11.53 6.40 -17.85
CA ARG A 505 11.40 5.97 -19.26
C ARG A 505 12.68 5.29 -19.75
N ASP A 506 13.86 5.79 -19.36
CA ASP A 506 15.15 5.15 -19.65
C ASP A 506 15.26 3.77 -18.98
N LEU A 507 14.73 3.63 -17.76
CA LEU A 507 14.72 2.37 -17.01
C LEU A 507 13.72 1.35 -17.55
N LEU A 508 12.50 1.78 -17.84
CA LEU A 508 11.36 0.91 -18.16
C LEU A 508 11.19 0.62 -19.66
N GLY A 509 11.54 1.58 -20.51
CA GLY A 509 11.23 1.56 -21.95
C GLY A 509 9.92 2.26 -22.30
N GLU A 510 9.64 2.39 -23.61
CA GLU A 510 8.50 3.18 -24.12
C GLU A 510 7.18 2.40 -24.27
N ALA A 511 7.11 1.13 -23.81
CA ALA A 511 5.91 0.33 -23.91
C ALA A 511 4.75 0.93 -23.08
N ALA A 512 3.55 1.02 -23.66
CA ALA A 512 2.38 1.66 -23.03
C ALA A 512 2.02 1.08 -21.65
N ALA A 513 2.18 -0.23 -21.45
CA ALA A 513 1.92 -0.89 -20.16
C ALA A 513 2.97 -0.57 -19.09
N ALA A 514 4.19 -0.21 -19.48
CA ALA A 514 5.23 0.25 -18.56
C ALA A 514 5.07 1.76 -18.26
N ALA A 515 4.58 2.53 -19.23
CA ALA A 515 4.32 3.96 -19.08
C ALA A 515 3.23 4.28 -18.04
N THR A 516 2.24 3.40 -17.85
CA THR A 516 1.20 3.58 -16.82
C THR A 516 1.73 3.45 -15.39
N LEU A 517 2.89 2.83 -15.16
CA LEU A 517 3.52 2.71 -13.84
C LEU A 517 4.29 3.97 -13.44
N ILE A 518 4.65 4.81 -14.41
CA ILE A 518 5.54 5.97 -14.18
C ILE A 518 4.92 6.95 -13.17
N PRO A 519 3.66 7.42 -13.31
CA PRO A 519 3.09 8.35 -12.34
C PRO A 519 3.07 7.79 -10.92
N ALA A 520 2.69 6.52 -10.77
CA ALA A 520 2.66 5.85 -9.47
C ALA A 520 4.05 5.74 -8.83
N LEU A 521 5.10 5.48 -9.62
CA LEU A 521 6.48 5.42 -9.14
C LEU A 521 7.02 6.80 -8.77
N VAL A 522 6.73 7.84 -9.56
CA VAL A 522 7.14 9.22 -9.25
C VAL A 522 6.45 9.71 -7.98
N GLU A 523 5.14 9.50 -7.86
CA GLU A 523 4.37 9.86 -6.67
C GLU A 523 4.89 9.14 -5.42
N ARG A 524 5.13 7.83 -5.51
CA ARG A 524 5.58 7.02 -4.38
C ARG A 524 7.01 7.32 -3.91
N THR A 525 7.90 7.64 -4.83
CA THR A 525 9.33 7.88 -4.51
C THR A 525 9.68 9.36 -4.36
N GLU A 526 8.72 10.22 -4.68
CA GLU A 526 8.84 11.69 -4.67
C GLU A 526 10.08 12.19 -5.44
N GLY A 527 10.43 11.49 -6.54
CA GLY A 527 11.52 11.85 -7.42
C GLY A 527 12.92 11.52 -6.91
N ASN A 528 13.08 10.77 -5.81
CA ASN A 528 14.40 10.32 -5.35
C ASN A 528 14.99 9.26 -6.33
N PRO A 529 16.10 9.54 -7.05
CA PRO A 529 16.65 8.64 -8.07
C PRO A 529 16.97 7.24 -7.57
N PHE A 530 17.53 7.13 -6.36
CA PHE A 530 17.86 5.83 -5.76
C PHE A 530 16.58 5.04 -5.48
N PHE A 531 15.54 5.67 -4.91
CA PHE A 531 14.29 4.97 -4.63
C PHE A 531 13.59 4.53 -5.93
N LEU A 532 13.65 5.34 -6.99
CA LEU A 532 13.15 5.00 -8.32
C LEU A 532 13.84 3.74 -8.86
N GLU A 533 15.17 3.72 -8.89
CA GLU A 533 15.96 2.58 -9.38
C GLU A 533 15.74 1.32 -8.56
N GLU A 534 15.74 1.42 -7.22
CA GLU A 534 15.52 0.28 -6.34
C GLU A 534 14.10 -0.29 -6.44
N THR A 535 13.08 0.57 -6.61
CA THR A 535 11.70 0.12 -6.78
C THR A 535 11.54 -0.62 -8.11
N VAL A 536 12.12 -0.09 -9.21
CA VAL A 536 12.11 -0.80 -10.51
C VAL A 536 12.83 -2.15 -10.38
N ARG A 537 13.98 -2.20 -9.72
CA ARG A 537 14.73 -3.46 -9.50
C ARG A 537 13.88 -4.46 -8.70
N HIS A 538 13.23 -4.01 -7.64
CA HIS A 538 12.36 -4.86 -6.84
C HIS A 538 11.17 -5.43 -7.64
N LEU A 539 10.60 -4.64 -8.56
CA LEU A 539 9.55 -5.12 -9.45
C LEU A 539 10.05 -6.19 -10.44
N VAL A 540 11.30 -6.09 -10.90
CA VAL A 540 11.94 -7.13 -11.72
C VAL A 540 12.18 -8.39 -10.89
N ASP A 541 12.73 -8.25 -9.69
CA ASP A 541 13.07 -9.37 -8.80
C ASP A 541 11.82 -10.16 -8.35
N THR A 542 10.72 -9.46 -8.10
CA THR A 542 9.43 -10.07 -7.76
C THR A 542 8.70 -10.60 -9.00
N GLY A 543 9.26 -10.45 -10.21
CA GLY A 543 8.66 -10.93 -11.45
C GLY A 543 7.39 -10.18 -11.88
N VAL A 544 7.17 -8.97 -11.36
CA VAL A 544 6.15 -8.03 -11.87
C VAL A 544 6.59 -7.50 -13.24
N LEU A 545 7.86 -7.14 -13.36
CA LEU A 545 8.52 -6.79 -14.60
C LEU A 545 9.40 -7.95 -15.09
N ALA A 546 9.49 -8.12 -16.41
CA ALA A 546 10.38 -9.09 -17.04
C ALA A 546 11.05 -8.48 -18.28
N GLY A 547 12.24 -8.96 -18.62
CA GLY A 547 13.03 -8.48 -19.76
C GLY A 547 14.30 -7.77 -19.31
N GLU A 548 14.84 -6.94 -20.21
CA GLU A 548 16.05 -6.16 -19.99
C GLU A 548 15.71 -4.69 -19.74
N ARG A 549 16.66 -3.99 -19.12
CA ARG A 549 16.53 -2.56 -18.84
C ARG A 549 16.27 -1.76 -20.12
N GLY A 550 15.32 -0.83 -20.07
CA GLY A 550 14.87 -0.06 -21.23
C GLY A 550 13.89 -0.79 -22.14
N ALA A 551 13.57 -2.06 -21.84
CA ALA A 551 12.64 -2.89 -22.62
C ALA A 551 11.80 -3.82 -21.72
N TYR A 552 11.46 -3.36 -20.50
CA TYR A 552 10.69 -4.17 -19.56
C TYR A 552 9.24 -4.35 -20.01
N ARG A 553 8.69 -5.53 -19.73
CA ARG A 553 7.28 -5.86 -19.95
C ARG A 553 6.60 -6.17 -18.62
N VAL A 554 5.39 -5.64 -18.43
CA VAL A 554 4.57 -5.94 -17.27
C VAL A 554 3.97 -7.34 -17.44
N ARG A 555 4.41 -8.29 -16.60
CA ARG A 555 3.94 -9.69 -16.64
C ARG A 555 2.66 -9.87 -15.83
N ARG A 556 2.51 -9.11 -14.75
CA ARG A 556 1.34 -9.08 -13.86
C ARG A 556 1.13 -7.66 -13.35
N PRO A 557 -0.11 -7.20 -13.15
CA PRO A 557 -0.35 -5.90 -12.53
C PRO A 557 0.17 -5.92 -11.08
N PRO A 558 0.91 -4.89 -10.62
CA PRO A 558 1.29 -4.80 -9.21
C PRO A 558 0.02 -4.59 -8.37
N ALA A 559 -0.22 -5.46 -7.37
CA ALA A 559 -1.33 -5.31 -6.44
C ALA A 559 -1.10 -4.14 -5.46
N ALA A 560 0.16 -3.98 -5.02
CA ALA A 560 0.70 -2.83 -4.30
C ALA A 560 2.20 -2.72 -4.60
N LEU A 561 2.74 -1.51 -4.63
CA LEU A 561 4.19 -1.28 -4.81
C LEU A 561 4.91 -1.49 -3.48
N GLU A 562 5.34 -2.72 -3.19
CA GLU A 562 6.09 -3.03 -1.97
C GLU A 562 7.39 -2.22 -1.86
N LEU A 563 7.77 -1.86 -0.63
CA LEU A 563 8.98 -1.08 -0.36
C LEU A 563 10.22 -1.99 -0.42
N PRO A 564 11.23 -1.69 -1.26
CA PRO A 564 12.46 -2.49 -1.30
C PRO A 564 13.23 -2.43 0.03
N ALA A 565 13.81 -3.56 0.45
CA ALA A 565 14.60 -3.66 1.69
C ALA A 565 15.79 -2.68 1.75
N THR A 566 16.36 -2.32 0.60
CA THR A 566 17.41 -1.29 0.47
C THR A 566 16.91 0.10 0.85
N VAL A 567 15.70 0.47 0.39
CA VAL A 567 15.03 1.73 0.74
C VAL A 567 14.64 1.74 2.21
N GLN A 568 14.05 0.65 2.71
CA GLN A 568 13.69 0.49 4.12
C GLN A 568 14.92 0.67 5.03
N SER A 569 16.07 0.08 4.68
CA SER A 569 17.31 0.19 5.46
C SER A 569 17.87 1.62 5.51
N VAL A 570 17.76 2.38 4.41
CA VAL A 570 18.19 3.78 4.35
C VAL A 570 17.32 4.68 5.24
N LEU A 571 16.00 4.52 5.15
CA LEU A 571 15.06 5.32 5.93
C LEU A 571 15.08 4.93 7.42
N ALA A 572 15.19 3.63 7.74
CA ALA A 572 15.30 3.16 9.11
C ALA A 572 16.59 3.67 9.78
N ALA A 573 17.72 3.65 9.07
CA ALA A 573 18.97 4.20 9.58
C ALA A 573 18.91 5.72 9.80
N ARG A 574 18.10 6.45 9.02
CA ARG A 574 17.85 7.88 9.23
C ARG A 574 17.02 8.10 10.51
N ILE A 575 15.95 7.32 10.70
CA ILE A 575 15.09 7.39 11.90
C ILE A 575 15.87 7.04 13.17
N ASP A 576 16.73 6.02 13.12
CA ASP A 576 17.53 5.58 14.28
C ASP A 576 18.64 6.56 14.70
N ARG A 577 18.90 7.62 13.91
CA ARG A 577 19.79 8.72 14.33
C ARG A 577 19.09 9.75 15.23
N LEU A 578 17.76 9.76 15.26
CA LEU A 578 16.99 10.64 16.15
C LEU A 578 17.19 10.25 17.61
N ALA A 579 17.00 11.22 18.51
CA ALA A 579 16.88 10.90 19.93
C ALA A 579 15.68 9.96 20.17
N PRO A 580 15.73 9.07 21.17
CA PRO A 580 14.69 8.04 21.39
C PRO A 580 13.28 8.60 21.50
N GLU A 581 13.13 9.74 22.17
CA GLU A 581 11.84 10.37 22.39
C GLU A 581 11.32 11.08 21.12
N ASP A 582 12.21 11.63 20.29
CA ASP A 582 11.84 12.22 18.99
C ASP A 582 11.41 11.13 18.01
N LYS A 583 12.10 9.98 18.04
CA LYS A 583 11.71 8.79 17.28
C LYS A 583 10.33 8.28 17.69
N ARG A 584 10.03 8.21 18.99
CA ARG A 584 8.71 7.80 19.50
C ARG A 584 7.62 8.76 19.04
N LEU A 585 7.88 10.06 19.07
CA LEU A 585 6.95 11.07 18.57
C LEU A 585 6.68 10.92 17.07
N LEU A 586 7.74 10.70 16.27
CA LEU A 586 7.63 10.44 14.83
C LEU A 586 6.83 9.16 14.54
N GLN A 587 7.05 8.08 15.30
CA GLN A 587 6.29 6.84 15.17
C GLN A 587 4.82 7.01 15.55
N ALA A 588 4.51 7.78 16.60
CA ALA A 588 3.13 8.10 16.97
C ALA A 588 2.43 8.92 15.89
N ALA A 589 3.11 9.94 15.34
CA ALA A 589 2.65 10.71 14.18
C ALA A 589 2.40 9.80 12.96
N ALA A 590 3.24 8.78 12.75
CA ALA A 590 3.08 7.86 11.64
C ALA A 590 1.83 6.96 11.75
N VAL A 591 1.31 6.72 12.96
CA VAL A 591 0.03 6.02 13.15
C VAL A 591 -1.14 6.92 12.77
N ILE A 592 -1.09 8.23 13.08
CA ILE A 592 -2.12 9.20 12.68
C ILE A 592 -2.25 9.26 11.14
N GLY A 593 -1.11 9.41 10.46
CA GLY A 593 -1.05 9.43 8.99
C GLY A 593 -0.16 10.53 8.45
N ARG A 594 -0.38 10.88 7.17
CA ARG A 594 0.41 11.90 6.46
C ARG A 594 0.26 13.27 7.11
N ASP A 595 -0.98 13.67 7.37
CA ASP A 595 -1.34 14.96 7.94
C ASP A 595 -1.64 14.77 9.43
N VAL A 596 -0.93 15.52 10.27
CA VAL A 596 -0.76 15.27 11.69
C VAL A 596 -1.21 16.50 12.48
N PRO A 597 -2.48 16.54 12.92
CA PRO A 597 -2.98 17.60 13.78
C PRO A 597 -2.22 17.60 15.11
N VAL A 598 -1.67 18.76 15.49
CA VAL A 598 -0.86 18.91 16.70
C VAL A 598 -1.66 18.58 17.97
N PRO A 599 -2.95 18.99 18.13
CA PRO A 599 -3.74 18.61 19.30
C PRO A 599 -3.96 17.10 19.43
N LEU A 600 -4.14 16.40 18.30
CA LEU A 600 -4.26 14.95 18.29
C LEU A 600 -2.94 14.27 18.66
N LEU A 601 -1.82 14.71 18.08
CA LEU A 601 -0.50 14.18 18.39
C LEU A 601 -0.12 14.40 19.87
N GLY A 602 -0.38 15.60 20.40
CA GLY A 602 -0.15 15.92 21.80
C GLY A 602 -0.97 15.05 22.75
N ALA A 603 -2.24 14.82 22.41
CA ALA A 603 -3.12 13.94 23.18
C ALA A 603 -2.62 12.48 23.26
N ILE A 604 -2.08 11.93 22.17
CA ILE A 604 -1.63 10.53 22.14
C ILE A 604 -0.18 10.34 22.64
N ALA A 605 0.66 11.38 22.52
CA ALA A 605 2.04 11.36 22.97
C ALA A 605 2.18 11.65 24.47
N GLU A 606 1.11 12.11 25.13
CA GLU A 606 1.08 12.48 26.56
C GLU A 606 2.15 13.54 26.91
N LEU A 607 2.44 14.44 25.97
CA LEU A 607 3.42 15.53 26.15
C LEU A 607 2.71 16.86 26.42
N GLY A 608 3.32 17.70 27.26
CA GLY A 608 2.91 19.11 27.39
C GLY A 608 3.26 19.91 26.13
N GLU A 609 2.57 21.04 25.92
CA GLU A 609 2.69 21.86 24.70
C GLU A 609 4.13 22.30 24.39
N ASP A 610 4.86 22.80 25.39
CA ASP A 610 6.25 23.29 25.22
C ASP A 610 7.21 22.18 24.75
N GLU A 611 7.08 20.98 25.33
CA GLU A 611 7.93 19.85 25.00
C GLU A 611 7.58 19.28 23.62
N LEU A 612 6.28 19.25 23.27
CA LEU A 612 5.82 18.86 21.94
C LEU A 612 6.37 19.80 20.86
N ALA A 613 6.26 21.12 21.08
CA ALA A 613 6.77 22.12 20.15
C ALA A 613 8.29 22.02 19.94
N ARG A 614 9.05 21.83 21.04
CA ARG A 614 10.51 21.65 20.98
C ARG A 614 10.89 20.43 20.12
N ARG A 615 10.20 19.31 20.30
CA ARG A 615 10.47 18.06 19.56
C ARG A 615 10.01 18.12 18.11
N LEU A 616 8.86 18.73 17.82
CA LEU A 616 8.43 18.99 16.45
C LEU A 616 9.44 19.88 15.71
N GLY A 617 10.02 20.88 16.38
CA GLY A 617 11.11 21.69 15.84
C GLY A 617 12.37 20.87 15.51
N GLN A 618 12.72 19.88 16.34
CA GLN A 618 13.83 18.95 16.06
C GLN A 618 13.53 18.04 14.86
N LEU A 619 12.31 17.49 14.77
CA LEU A 619 11.89 16.68 13.63
C LEU A 619 11.83 17.49 12.33
N GLN A 620 11.42 18.76 12.39
CA GLN A 620 11.42 19.68 11.27
C GLN A 620 12.84 20.06 10.83
N ALA A 621 13.74 20.34 11.77
CA ALA A 621 15.15 20.62 11.48
C ALA A 621 15.86 19.41 10.83
N ALA A 622 15.48 18.19 11.24
CA ALA A 622 15.93 16.95 10.63
C ALA A 622 15.18 16.57 9.32
N GLU A 623 14.32 17.47 8.82
CA GLU A 623 13.55 17.35 7.58
C GLU A 623 12.58 16.14 7.54
N PHE A 624 12.08 15.66 8.68
CA PHE A 624 11.08 14.58 8.74
C PHE A 624 9.65 15.07 8.52
N VAL A 625 9.32 16.23 9.08
CA VAL A 625 8.00 16.86 9.02
C VAL A 625 8.13 18.33 8.64
N TYR A 626 7.07 18.92 8.12
CA TYR A 626 6.97 20.35 7.86
C TYR A 626 5.60 20.88 8.26
N GLU A 627 5.54 22.14 8.65
CA GLU A 627 4.29 22.82 9.00
C GLU A 627 3.48 23.11 7.73
N VAL A 628 2.22 22.71 7.70
CA VAL A 628 1.32 22.85 6.52
C VAL A 628 0.25 23.90 6.76
N GLY A 629 -0.21 24.04 7.99
CA GLY A 629 -1.27 24.97 8.35
C GLY A 629 -1.25 25.29 9.82
N VAL A 630 -1.60 26.54 10.15
CA VAL A 630 -1.77 27.01 11.53
C VAL A 630 -3.26 27.27 11.85
N TYR A 631 -4.11 27.32 10.82
CA TYR A 631 -5.54 27.60 10.93
C TYR A 631 -6.33 26.75 9.91
N PRO A 632 -7.49 26.15 10.26
CA PRO A 632 -8.21 26.26 11.54
C PRO A 632 -7.58 25.50 12.71
N GLU A 633 -6.67 24.56 12.43
CA GLU A 633 -5.91 23.80 13.43
C GLU A 633 -4.44 23.72 13.00
N HIS A 634 -3.51 23.66 13.96
CA HIS A 634 -2.07 23.56 13.68
C HIS A 634 -1.71 22.14 13.24
N GLU A 635 -1.10 22.01 12.07
CA GLU A 635 -0.88 20.72 11.42
C GLU A 635 0.52 20.63 10.80
N TYR A 636 1.16 19.49 11.05
CA TYR A 636 2.39 19.07 10.38
C TYR A 636 2.08 17.97 9.36
N ALA A 637 2.85 17.89 8.30
CA ALA A 637 2.83 16.73 7.42
C ALA A 637 4.20 16.09 7.31
N PHE A 638 4.21 14.78 7.07
CA PHE A 638 5.43 14.07 6.70
C PHE A 638 5.99 14.63 5.41
N ARG A 639 7.28 14.96 5.39
CA ARG A 639 7.97 15.44 4.19
C ARG A 639 7.96 14.41 3.07
N HIS A 640 8.08 13.13 3.44
CA HIS A 640 8.20 12.01 2.52
C HIS A 640 7.29 10.85 2.93
N THR A 641 6.46 10.38 1.99
CA THR A 641 5.51 9.27 2.17
C THR A 641 6.21 7.97 2.58
N LEU A 642 7.38 7.68 2.01
CA LEU A 642 8.15 6.49 2.39
C LEU A 642 8.68 6.55 3.83
N THR A 643 8.93 7.76 4.35
CA THR A 643 9.38 7.93 5.74
C THR A 643 8.25 7.63 6.71
N LEU A 644 7.02 8.07 6.39
CA LEU A 644 5.80 7.66 7.10
C LEU A 644 5.68 6.14 7.12
N GLU A 645 5.78 5.49 5.96
CA GLU A 645 5.64 4.03 5.83
C GLU A 645 6.69 3.28 6.66
N VAL A 646 7.96 3.70 6.64
CA VAL A 646 9.01 3.03 7.42
C VAL A 646 8.86 3.28 8.92
N ALA A 647 8.48 4.50 9.33
CA ALA A 647 8.18 4.80 10.72
C ALA A 647 7.00 3.94 11.22
N PHE A 648 5.92 3.84 10.45
CA PHE A 648 4.77 2.99 10.75
C PHE A 648 5.13 1.50 10.75
N ALA A 649 5.87 1.04 9.74
CA ALA A 649 6.29 -0.37 9.59
C ALA A 649 7.20 -0.84 10.73
N SER A 650 8.00 0.06 11.31
CA SER A 650 8.89 -0.24 12.43
C SER A 650 8.14 -0.60 13.73
N LEU A 651 6.88 -0.18 13.87
CA LEU A 651 6.05 -0.47 15.04
C LEU A 651 5.54 -1.92 15.01
N LEU A 652 5.54 -2.58 16.16
CA LEU A 652 4.89 -3.88 16.36
C LEU A 652 3.36 -3.75 16.29
N SER A 653 2.68 -4.84 15.92
CA SER A 653 1.21 -4.89 15.81
C SER A 653 0.51 -4.46 17.09
N ASP A 654 0.97 -4.96 18.25
CA ASP A 654 0.39 -4.60 19.55
C ASP A 654 0.52 -3.10 19.84
N ARG A 655 1.64 -2.49 19.44
CA ARG A 655 1.88 -1.06 19.65
C ARG A 655 1.02 -0.20 18.73
N ARG A 656 0.86 -0.61 17.46
CA ARG A 656 -0.05 0.06 16.52
C ARG A 656 -1.47 0.04 17.08
N ARG A 657 -1.97 -1.14 17.48
CA ARG A 657 -3.29 -1.31 18.10
C ARG A 657 -3.50 -0.39 19.31
N VAL A 658 -2.52 -0.30 20.22
CA VAL A 658 -2.60 0.60 21.38
C VAL A 658 -2.63 2.08 20.97
N LEU A 659 -1.83 2.48 19.98
CA LEU A 659 -1.82 3.85 19.48
C LEU A 659 -3.11 4.20 18.74
N ASP A 660 -3.62 3.30 17.90
CA ASP A 660 -4.90 3.43 17.22
C ASP A 660 -6.06 3.58 18.23
N ALA A 661 -6.09 2.76 19.31
CA ALA A 661 -7.09 2.91 20.38
C ALA A 661 -6.99 4.25 21.11
N ARG A 662 -5.77 4.75 21.38
CA ARG A 662 -5.57 6.08 21.98
C ARG A 662 -6.00 7.21 21.05
N ILE A 663 -5.82 7.04 19.73
CA ILE A 663 -6.31 8.00 18.74
C ILE A 663 -7.83 8.07 18.78
N VAL A 664 -8.52 6.93 18.92
CA VAL A 664 -9.99 6.88 19.08
C VAL A 664 -10.42 7.70 20.29
N GLU A 665 -9.84 7.44 21.47
CA GLU A 665 -10.14 8.18 22.70
C GLU A 665 -9.89 9.69 22.54
N ALA A 666 -8.79 10.06 21.88
CA ALA A 666 -8.44 11.45 21.63
C ALA A 666 -9.41 12.13 20.64
N LEU A 667 -9.80 11.45 19.56
CA LEU A 667 -10.76 11.96 18.57
C LEU A 667 -12.13 12.20 19.20
N GLU A 668 -12.64 11.28 20.03
CA GLU A 668 -13.92 11.45 20.71
C GLU A 668 -13.90 12.63 21.69
N ARG A 669 -12.77 12.86 22.37
CA ARG A 669 -12.61 13.97 23.31
C ARG A 669 -12.47 15.32 22.60
N LEU A 670 -11.70 15.38 21.52
CA LEU A 670 -11.40 16.61 20.78
C LEU A 670 -12.56 17.03 19.87
N TYR A 671 -13.30 16.05 19.33
CA TYR A 671 -14.38 16.29 18.36
C TYR A 671 -15.66 15.53 18.74
N PRO A 672 -16.46 16.04 19.70
CA PRO A 672 -17.73 15.41 20.09
C PRO A 672 -18.74 15.31 18.95
N GLU A 673 -18.70 16.25 17.99
CA GLU A 673 -19.48 16.23 16.76
C GLU A 673 -18.53 16.17 15.55
N PRO A 674 -18.05 14.97 15.16
CA PRO A 674 -17.03 14.85 14.13
C PRO A 674 -17.61 15.20 12.75
N ALA A 675 -16.93 16.10 12.03
CA ALA A 675 -17.16 16.27 10.60
C ALA A 675 -16.75 14.99 9.84
N ALA A 676 -17.08 14.91 8.56
CA ALA A 676 -16.95 13.67 7.78
C ALA A 676 -15.54 13.09 7.78
N GLU A 677 -14.51 13.94 7.69
CA GLU A 677 -13.12 13.51 7.69
C GLU A 677 -12.71 12.91 9.05
N GLN A 678 -13.10 13.53 10.17
CA GLN A 678 -12.85 13.01 11.51
C GLN A 678 -13.57 11.69 11.73
N LEU A 679 -14.79 11.52 11.20
CA LEU A 679 -15.53 10.27 11.29
C LEU A 679 -14.85 9.13 10.52
N GLU A 680 -14.32 9.41 9.32
CA GLU A 680 -13.54 8.42 8.55
C GLU A 680 -12.23 8.05 9.28
N ARG A 681 -11.53 9.02 9.88
CA ARG A 681 -10.37 8.76 10.73
C ARG A 681 -10.76 7.91 11.94
N LEU A 682 -11.85 8.25 12.63
CA LEU A 682 -12.37 7.52 13.78
C LEU A 682 -12.70 6.06 13.43
N ALA A 683 -13.43 5.82 12.34
CA ALA A 683 -13.77 4.49 11.85
C ALA A 683 -12.50 3.65 11.60
N ARG A 684 -11.54 4.21 10.86
CA ARG A 684 -10.26 3.55 10.53
C ARG A 684 -9.45 3.20 11.78
N HIS A 685 -9.30 4.14 12.72
CA HIS A 685 -8.52 3.92 13.94
C HIS A 685 -9.25 3.01 14.95
N ALA A 686 -10.59 3.05 15.02
CA ALA A 686 -11.36 2.13 15.85
C ALA A 686 -11.23 0.69 15.38
N PHE A 687 -11.30 0.47 14.06
CA PHE A 687 -11.10 -0.86 13.48
C PHE A 687 -9.67 -1.39 13.71
N ARG A 688 -8.64 -0.59 13.40
CA ARG A 688 -7.23 -0.98 13.60
C ARG A 688 -6.83 -1.12 15.07
N GLY A 689 -7.45 -0.32 15.94
CA GLY A 689 -7.27 -0.36 17.39
C GLY A 689 -8.01 -1.52 18.07
N GLU A 690 -8.78 -2.30 17.32
CA GLU A 690 -9.65 -3.38 17.83
C GLU A 690 -10.64 -2.86 18.89
N VAL A 691 -11.07 -1.61 18.77
CA VAL A 691 -12.11 -1.00 19.61
C VAL A 691 -13.47 -1.34 18.98
N TRP A 692 -13.82 -2.63 19.03
CA TRP A 692 -14.86 -3.23 18.19
C TRP A 692 -16.24 -2.56 18.30
N ASP A 693 -16.65 -2.17 19.51
CA ASP A 693 -17.92 -1.47 19.75
C ASP A 693 -17.98 -0.11 19.01
N LYS A 694 -16.87 0.64 19.03
CA LYS A 694 -16.72 1.90 18.30
C LYS A 694 -16.54 1.68 16.81
N ALA A 695 -15.79 0.66 16.42
CA ALA A 695 -15.55 0.32 15.02
C ALA A 695 -16.88 0.04 14.30
N VAL A 696 -17.79 -0.75 14.90
CA VAL A 696 -19.11 -1.03 14.33
C VAL A 696 -19.91 0.25 14.10
N THR A 697 -19.97 1.13 15.10
CA THR A 697 -20.78 2.36 15.02
C THR A 697 -20.20 3.38 14.04
N SER A 698 -18.90 3.69 14.17
CA SER A 698 -18.23 4.67 13.32
C SER A 698 -18.09 4.21 11.86
N CYS A 699 -17.78 2.93 11.61
CA CYS A 699 -17.71 2.41 10.23
C CYS A 699 -19.08 2.39 9.55
N ARG A 700 -20.15 2.02 10.27
CA ARG A 700 -21.52 2.12 9.75
C ARG A 700 -21.90 3.56 9.43
N GLU A 701 -21.60 4.52 10.30
CA GLU A 701 -21.91 5.92 10.05
C GLU A 701 -21.10 6.49 8.87
N ALA A 702 -19.80 6.18 8.80
CA ALA A 702 -18.94 6.56 7.67
C ALA A 702 -19.48 5.98 6.35
N GLY A 703 -19.88 4.70 6.35
CA GLY A 703 -20.50 4.04 5.21
C GLY A 703 -21.80 4.71 4.77
N ASN A 704 -22.66 5.07 5.72
CA ASN A 704 -23.92 5.77 5.44
C ASN A 704 -23.70 7.21 4.95
N ARG A 705 -22.72 7.96 5.47
CA ARG A 705 -22.35 9.28 4.92
C ARG A 705 -21.77 9.15 3.50
N ALA A 706 -20.97 8.13 3.24
CA ALA A 706 -20.46 7.83 1.91
C ALA A 706 -21.60 7.49 0.93
N LEU A 707 -22.62 6.75 1.36
CA LEU A 707 -23.84 6.50 0.58
C LEU A 707 -24.58 7.80 0.22
N LEU A 708 -24.73 8.73 1.17
CA LEU A 708 -25.38 10.02 0.92
C LEU A 708 -24.63 10.89 -0.11
N ARG A 709 -23.32 10.69 -0.26
CA ARG A 709 -22.47 11.37 -1.24
C ARG A 709 -22.26 10.57 -2.54
N SER A 710 -22.96 9.44 -2.70
CA SER A 710 -22.81 8.51 -3.82
C SER A 710 -21.39 7.92 -3.97
N ALA A 711 -20.59 7.91 -2.89
CA ALA A 711 -19.25 7.30 -2.84
C ALA A 711 -19.36 5.79 -2.58
N HIS A 712 -19.99 5.06 -3.50
CA HIS A 712 -20.44 3.68 -3.29
C HIS A 712 -19.31 2.68 -2.94
N ARG A 713 -18.11 2.82 -3.52
CA ARG A 713 -16.96 1.94 -3.20
C ARG A 713 -16.46 2.14 -1.77
N ALA A 714 -16.38 3.38 -1.31
CA ALA A 714 -16.00 3.70 0.06
C ALA A 714 -17.07 3.24 1.06
N ALA A 715 -18.35 3.40 0.69
CA ALA A 715 -19.46 2.88 1.48
C ALA A 715 -19.38 1.36 1.68
N VAL A 716 -19.10 0.60 0.61
CA VAL A 716 -18.91 -0.85 0.70
C VAL A 716 -17.77 -1.19 1.66
N ALA A 717 -16.60 -0.56 1.50
CA ALA A 717 -15.45 -0.83 2.35
C ALA A 717 -15.76 -0.63 3.85
N HIS A 718 -16.35 0.53 4.21
CA HIS A 718 -16.67 0.81 5.61
C HIS A 718 -17.78 -0.09 6.17
N LEU A 719 -18.81 -0.41 5.39
CA LEU A 719 -19.88 -1.30 5.87
C LEU A 719 -19.38 -2.74 6.03
N GLU A 720 -18.42 -3.19 5.23
CA GLU A 720 -17.76 -4.49 5.41
C GLU A 720 -16.86 -4.51 6.64
N GLU A 721 -16.08 -3.45 6.88
CA GLU A 721 -15.30 -3.28 8.13
C GLU A 721 -16.23 -3.31 9.35
N ALA A 722 -17.43 -2.71 9.27
CA ALA A 722 -18.43 -2.77 10.34
C ALA A 722 -18.95 -4.20 10.57
N LEU A 723 -19.17 -4.99 9.51
CA LEU A 723 -19.59 -6.39 9.63
C LEU A 723 -18.48 -7.26 10.21
N GLU A 724 -17.22 -7.04 9.83
CA GLU A 724 -16.07 -7.76 10.38
C GLU A 724 -15.91 -7.44 11.88
N ALA A 725 -15.98 -6.16 12.26
CA ALA A 725 -15.94 -5.74 13.66
C ALA A 725 -17.05 -6.38 14.51
N LEU A 726 -18.27 -6.54 13.95
CA LEU A 726 -19.38 -7.23 14.62
C LEU A 726 -19.05 -8.70 14.96
N THR A 727 -18.21 -9.39 14.18
CA THR A 727 -17.85 -10.79 14.45
C THR A 727 -17.02 -10.97 15.72
N HIS A 728 -16.36 -9.90 16.18
CA HIS A 728 -15.58 -9.89 17.41
C HIS A 728 -16.39 -9.55 18.67
N LEU A 729 -17.63 -9.09 18.51
CA LEU A 729 -18.54 -8.80 19.62
C LEU A 729 -19.35 -10.05 19.99
N ALA A 730 -19.77 -10.14 21.25
CA ALA A 730 -20.62 -11.24 21.70
C ALA A 730 -21.94 -11.26 20.89
N PRO A 731 -22.46 -12.45 20.52
CA PRO A 731 -23.70 -12.58 19.77
C PRO A 731 -24.90 -12.25 20.66
N HIS A 732 -25.19 -10.97 20.77
CA HIS A 732 -26.41 -10.45 21.39
C HIS A 732 -27.45 -10.14 20.30
N ARG A 733 -28.73 -10.20 20.66
CA ARG A 733 -29.83 -9.86 19.76
C ARG A 733 -29.60 -8.52 19.04
N THR A 734 -29.16 -7.49 19.76
CA THR A 734 -28.83 -6.16 19.20
C THR A 734 -27.72 -6.20 18.16
N ASN A 735 -26.68 -7.03 18.34
CA ASN A 735 -25.59 -7.16 17.37
C ASN A 735 -26.05 -7.91 16.12
N THR A 736 -26.91 -8.92 16.27
CA THR A 736 -27.53 -9.61 15.14
C THR A 736 -28.47 -8.68 14.36
N GLU A 737 -29.24 -7.84 15.05
CA GLU A 737 -30.07 -6.80 14.44
C GLU A 737 -29.23 -5.80 13.64
N LEU A 738 -28.12 -5.31 14.19
CA LEU A 738 -27.17 -4.45 13.48
C LEU A 738 -26.54 -5.14 12.27
N ALA A 739 -26.18 -6.43 12.39
CA ALA A 739 -25.62 -7.23 11.31
C ALA A 739 -26.60 -7.36 10.13
N ILE A 740 -27.90 -7.45 10.41
CA ILE A 740 -28.95 -7.45 9.38
C ILE A 740 -29.03 -6.05 8.75
N ASP A 741 -29.11 -5.00 9.56
CA ASP A 741 -29.29 -3.63 9.06
C ASP A 741 -28.12 -3.18 8.17
N ILE A 742 -26.87 -3.48 8.54
CA ILE A 742 -25.69 -3.17 7.74
C ILE A 742 -25.69 -3.92 6.40
N ARG A 743 -26.16 -5.18 6.36
CA ARG A 743 -26.32 -5.94 5.10
C ARG A 743 -27.36 -5.31 4.18
N LEU A 744 -28.44 -4.77 4.75
CA LEU A 744 -29.45 -4.02 4.00
C LEU A 744 -28.92 -2.67 3.49
N GLU A 745 -28.02 -2.02 4.23
CA GLU A 745 -27.31 -0.81 3.81
C GLU A 745 -26.31 -1.12 2.67
N LEU A 746 -25.55 -2.21 2.78
CA LEU A 746 -24.63 -2.70 1.74
C LEU A 746 -25.33 -2.92 0.40
N ARG A 747 -26.54 -3.49 0.39
CA ARG A 747 -27.38 -3.62 -0.82
C ARG A 747 -27.51 -2.29 -1.57
N SER A 748 -27.71 -1.19 -0.84
CA SER A 748 -27.86 0.14 -1.42
C SER A 748 -26.55 0.67 -2.02
N ALA A 749 -25.39 0.24 -1.50
CA ALA A 749 -24.07 0.56 -2.05
C ALA A 749 -23.68 -0.32 -3.25
N LEU A 750 -24.09 -1.60 -3.24
CA LEU A 750 -23.74 -2.58 -4.28
C LEU A 750 -24.59 -2.43 -5.55
N THR A 751 -25.84 -1.95 -5.43
CA THR A 751 -26.76 -1.80 -6.58
C THR A 751 -26.17 -0.90 -7.68
N PRO A 752 -25.65 0.32 -7.39
CA PRO A 752 -25.05 1.18 -8.41
C PRO A 752 -23.73 0.65 -8.98
N LEU A 753 -23.04 -0.22 -8.24
CA LEU A 753 -21.80 -0.87 -8.67
C LEU A 753 -22.04 -2.09 -9.58
N GLY A 754 -23.30 -2.54 -9.72
CA GLY A 754 -23.66 -3.72 -10.51
C GLY A 754 -23.20 -5.04 -9.88
N ASP A 755 -22.81 -5.04 -8.61
CA ASP A 755 -22.31 -6.24 -7.91
C ASP A 755 -23.47 -7.06 -7.33
N PHE A 756 -24.28 -7.61 -8.24
CA PHE A 756 -25.49 -8.37 -7.90
C PHE A 756 -25.18 -9.67 -7.16
N GLY A 757 -24.01 -10.30 -7.41
CA GLY A 757 -23.59 -11.52 -6.72
C GLY A 757 -23.45 -11.30 -5.21
N ARG A 758 -22.61 -10.34 -4.81
CA ARG A 758 -22.43 -10.00 -3.39
C ARG A 758 -23.69 -9.43 -2.76
N MET A 759 -24.54 -8.75 -3.54
CA MET A 759 -25.84 -8.28 -3.05
C MET A 759 -26.74 -9.44 -2.62
N LEU A 760 -26.85 -10.50 -3.42
CA LEU A 760 -27.66 -11.68 -3.08
C LEU A 760 -27.12 -12.40 -1.84
N GLU A 761 -25.81 -12.60 -1.75
CA GLU A 761 -25.16 -13.24 -0.60
C GLU A 761 -25.49 -12.50 0.71
N ASN A 762 -25.39 -11.17 0.70
CA ASN A 762 -25.72 -10.34 1.87
C ASN A 762 -27.21 -10.43 2.23
N LEU A 763 -28.12 -10.42 1.26
CA LEU A 763 -29.56 -10.56 1.51
C LEU A 763 -29.91 -11.94 2.09
N GLN A 764 -29.32 -13.02 1.57
CA GLN A 764 -29.54 -14.38 2.09
C GLN A 764 -29.00 -14.57 3.51
N GLN A 765 -27.83 -14.00 3.81
CA GLN A 765 -27.31 -13.98 5.18
C GLN A 765 -28.22 -13.17 6.12
N ALA A 766 -28.68 -12.00 5.68
CA ALA A 766 -29.62 -11.19 6.45
C ALA A 766 -30.94 -11.94 6.70
N GLU A 767 -31.44 -12.70 5.73
CA GLU A 767 -32.63 -13.55 5.87
C GLU A 767 -32.43 -14.62 6.94
N ALA A 768 -31.32 -15.35 6.88
CA ALA A 768 -30.99 -16.38 7.85
C ALA A 768 -30.87 -15.82 9.27
N LEU A 769 -30.22 -14.66 9.42
CA LEU A 769 -30.10 -13.97 10.70
C LEU A 769 -31.46 -13.50 11.22
N ALA A 770 -32.29 -12.88 10.38
CA ALA A 770 -33.63 -12.42 10.77
C ALA A 770 -34.54 -13.57 11.24
N ARG A 771 -34.45 -14.73 10.57
CA ARG A 771 -35.13 -15.96 11.01
C ARG A 771 -34.61 -16.45 12.36
N SER A 772 -33.30 -16.40 12.59
CA SER A 772 -32.68 -16.88 13.83
C SER A 772 -33.07 -16.09 15.09
N ILE A 773 -33.36 -14.80 14.94
CA ILE A 773 -33.80 -13.93 16.05
C ILE A 773 -35.32 -13.74 16.11
N GLU A 774 -36.05 -14.45 15.23
CA GLU A 774 -37.51 -14.37 15.09
C GLU A 774 -38.01 -12.91 14.97
N ASP A 775 -37.35 -12.11 14.14
CA ASP A 775 -37.72 -10.71 13.87
C ASP A 775 -38.54 -10.63 12.56
N PRO A 776 -39.88 -10.60 12.63
CA PRO A 776 -40.72 -10.55 11.45
C PRO A 776 -40.53 -9.26 10.65
N ALA A 777 -40.26 -8.12 11.29
CA ALA A 777 -40.12 -6.85 10.58
C ALA A 777 -38.89 -6.86 9.66
N ARG A 778 -37.74 -7.31 10.18
CA ARG A 778 -36.51 -7.46 9.38
C ARG A 778 -36.63 -8.57 8.34
N LEU A 779 -37.25 -9.70 8.69
CA LEU A 779 -37.47 -10.79 7.73
C LEU A 779 -38.33 -10.35 6.54
N GLY A 780 -39.41 -9.63 6.81
CA GLY A 780 -40.25 -9.06 5.75
C GLY A 780 -39.50 -8.06 4.88
N LEU A 781 -38.67 -7.21 5.49
CA LEU A 781 -37.89 -6.22 4.74
C LEU A 781 -36.84 -6.87 3.84
N VAL A 782 -36.15 -7.91 4.34
CA VAL A 782 -35.24 -8.73 3.52
C VAL A 782 -36.00 -9.39 2.37
N GLY A 783 -37.18 -9.97 2.64
CA GLY A 783 -38.04 -10.55 1.60
C GLY A 783 -38.43 -9.52 0.51
N SER A 784 -38.77 -8.29 0.92
CA SER A 784 -39.09 -7.20 -0.03
C SER A 784 -37.91 -6.85 -0.94
N PHE A 785 -36.69 -6.86 -0.40
CA PHE A 785 -35.48 -6.58 -1.18
C PHE A 785 -35.06 -7.76 -2.06
N LEU A 786 -35.29 -9.00 -1.62
CA LEU A 786 -35.14 -10.18 -2.47
C LEU A 786 -36.13 -10.15 -3.65
N THR A 787 -37.37 -9.70 -3.44
CA THR A 787 -38.31 -9.44 -4.55
C THR A 787 -37.74 -8.47 -5.56
N ASN A 788 -37.17 -7.35 -5.11
CA ASN A 788 -36.52 -6.39 -6.01
C ASN A 788 -35.33 -7.01 -6.76
N TYR A 789 -34.45 -7.72 -6.06
CA TYR A 789 -33.30 -8.42 -6.63
C TYR A 789 -33.72 -9.36 -7.76
N PHE A 790 -34.63 -10.29 -7.47
CA PHE A 790 -35.07 -11.30 -8.44
C PHE A 790 -35.87 -10.68 -9.58
N THR A 791 -36.57 -9.57 -9.35
CA THR A 791 -37.22 -8.81 -10.44
C THR A 791 -36.18 -8.24 -11.40
N VAL A 792 -35.13 -7.60 -10.90
CA VAL A 792 -34.05 -7.03 -11.73
C VAL A 792 -33.29 -8.13 -12.48
N MET A 793 -33.11 -9.30 -11.86
CA MET A 793 -32.49 -10.48 -12.48
C MET A 793 -33.44 -11.30 -13.36
N PHE A 794 -34.72 -10.91 -13.47
CA PHE A 794 -35.76 -11.59 -14.24
C PHE A 794 -36.07 -13.03 -13.81
N ASP A 795 -35.80 -13.39 -12.55
CA ASP A 795 -36.34 -14.60 -11.93
C ASP A 795 -37.68 -14.27 -11.25
N LEU A 796 -38.68 -14.03 -12.09
CA LEU A 796 -40.00 -13.55 -11.65
C LEU A 796 -40.72 -14.51 -10.69
N PRO A 797 -40.65 -15.85 -10.83
CA PRO A 797 -41.21 -16.77 -9.84
C PRO A 797 -40.62 -16.59 -8.43
N GLN A 798 -39.29 -16.50 -8.31
CA GLN A 798 -38.63 -16.24 -7.03
C GLN A 798 -39.02 -14.87 -6.47
N ALA A 799 -39.10 -13.84 -7.33
CA ALA A 799 -39.50 -12.51 -6.91
C ALA A 799 -40.89 -12.49 -6.26
N ILE A 800 -41.87 -13.18 -6.89
CA ILE A 800 -43.24 -13.28 -6.41
C ILE A 800 -43.31 -14.08 -5.10
N GLU A 801 -42.62 -15.22 -5.01
CA GLU A 801 -42.59 -16.05 -3.80
C GLU A 801 -42.11 -15.26 -2.57
N HIS A 802 -40.98 -14.57 -2.69
CA HIS A 802 -40.45 -13.73 -1.63
C HIS A 802 -41.38 -12.56 -1.29
N GLY A 803 -42.03 -11.96 -2.29
CA GLY A 803 -42.87 -10.78 -2.10
C GLY A 803 -44.21 -11.12 -1.46
N GLU A 804 -44.84 -12.23 -1.84
CA GLU A 804 -46.04 -12.75 -1.16
C GLU A 804 -45.73 -13.16 0.29
N GLY A 805 -44.53 -13.70 0.54
CA GLY A 805 -44.02 -13.94 1.89
C GLY A 805 -43.91 -12.66 2.71
N ALA A 806 -43.23 -11.64 2.17
CA ALA A 806 -43.06 -10.35 2.81
C ALA A 806 -44.40 -9.63 3.05
N LEU A 807 -45.35 -9.73 2.11
CA LEU A 807 -46.66 -9.07 2.23
C LEU A 807 -47.49 -9.70 3.35
N ARG A 808 -47.51 -11.04 3.46
CA ARG A 808 -48.15 -11.73 4.59
C ARG A 808 -47.57 -11.29 5.93
N ILE A 809 -46.25 -11.12 6.00
CA ILE A 809 -45.60 -10.63 7.20
C ILE A 809 -46.05 -9.19 7.49
N ALA A 810 -46.01 -8.30 6.50
CA ALA A 810 -46.44 -6.90 6.62
C ALA A 810 -47.87 -6.77 7.17
N GLU A 811 -48.80 -7.56 6.62
CA GLU A 811 -50.20 -7.62 7.06
C GLU A 811 -50.34 -8.15 8.48
N SER A 812 -49.54 -9.16 8.86
CA SER A 812 -49.58 -9.77 10.19
C SER A 812 -49.11 -8.83 11.30
N ILE A 813 -48.06 -8.04 11.05
CA ILE A 813 -47.49 -7.10 12.04
C ILE A 813 -48.03 -5.67 11.90
N ARG A 814 -48.85 -5.41 10.87
CA ARG A 814 -49.43 -4.10 10.54
C ARG A 814 -48.39 -2.99 10.36
N ASP A 815 -47.28 -3.31 9.71
CA ASP A 815 -46.19 -2.37 9.43
C ASP A 815 -46.42 -1.68 8.08
N LEU A 816 -46.75 -0.39 8.12
CA LEU A 816 -47.00 0.43 6.92
C LEU A 816 -45.76 0.54 6.03
N ARG A 817 -44.57 0.70 6.62
CA ARG A 817 -43.32 0.84 5.87
C ARG A 817 -43.07 -0.42 5.07
N LEU A 818 -43.16 -1.58 5.72
CA LEU A 818 -42.95 -2.87 5.08
C LEU A 818 -44.00 -3.12 3.99
N GLU A 819 -45.27 -2.81 4.26
CA GLU A 819 -46.34 -3.00 3.26
C GLU A 819 -46.11 -2.14 2.02
N VAL A 820 -45.76 -0.85 2.19
CA VAL A 820 -45.47 0.06 1.08
C VAL A 820 -44.32 -0.43 0.22
N VAL A 821 -43.20 -0.82 0.85
CA VAL A 821 -42.01 -1.31 0.13
C VAL A 821 -42.31 -2.62 -0.60
N THR A 822 -43.02 -3.54 0.07
CA THR A 822 -43.40 -4.83 -0.52
C THR A 822 -44.32 -4.63 -1.72
N ASN A 823 -45.39 -3.85 -1.59
CA ASN A 823 -46.35 -3.59 -2.67
C ASN A 823 -45.67 -2.97 -3.90
N ALA A 824 -44.70 -2.06 -3.70
CA ALA A 824 -43.96 -1.43 -4.78
C ALA A 824 -43.15 -2.46 -5.58
N TYR A 825 -42.38 -3.31 -4.92
CA TYR A 825 -41.53 -4.30 -5.60
C TYR A 825 -42.30 -5.51 -6.11
N LEU A 826 -43.28 -6.01 -5.36
CA LEU A 826 -44.13 -7.11 -5.79
C LEU A 826 -45.03 -6.71 -6.97
N GLY A 827 -45.49 -5.45 -7.00
CA GLY A 827 -46.27 -4.92 -8.12
C GLY A 827 -45.51 -4.98 -9.45
N ILE A 828 -44.23 -4.57 -9.48
CA ILE A 828 -43.41 -4.65 -10.70
C ILE A 828 -43.09 -6.11 -11.08
N ALA A 829 -42.92 -7.02 -10.09
CA ALA A 829 -42.73 -8.44 -10.35
C ALA A 829 -43.94 -9.07 -11.03
N TYR A 830 -45.15 -8.77 -10.55
CA TYR A 830 -46.40 -9.22 -11.17
C TYR A 830 -46.59 -8.65 -12.58
N TYR A 831 -46.25 -7.38 -12.79
CA TYR A 831 -46.26 -6.78 -14.12
C TYR A 831 -45.34 -7.55 -15.08
N GLY A 832 -44.10 -7.81 -14.67
CA GLY A 832 -43.13 -8.57 -15.49
C GLY A 832 -43.59 -10.00 -15.80
N PHE A 833 -44.28 -10.64 -14.85
CA PHE A 833 -44.86 -11.99 -14.99
C PHE A 833 -46.09 -12.02 -15.91
N GLY A 834 -46.80 -10.89 -16.04
CA GLY A 834 -48.00 -10.72 -16.84
C GLY A 834 -49.31 -10.79 -16.06
N ASP A 835 -49.28 -10.72 -14.72
CA ASP A 835 -50.48 -10.60 -13.88
C ASP A 835 -50.77 -9.12 -13.60
N TYR A 836 -51.23 -8.42 -14.64
CA TYR A 836 -51.51 -6.99 -14.58
C TYR A 836 -52.60 -6.60 -13.56
N PRO A 837 -53.68 -7.39 -13.36
CA PRO A 837 -54.67 -7.09 -12.33
C PRO A 837 -54.07 -7.03 -10.93
N ARG A 838 -53.25 -8.01 -10.52
CA ARG A 838 -52.59 -7.98 -9.21
C ARG A 838 -51.58 -6.86 -9.09
N ALA A 839 -50.79 -6.61 -10.15
CA ALA A 839 -49.84 -5.50 -10.19
C ALA A 839 -50.54 -4.14 -9.98
N ALA A 840 -51.66 -3.91 -10.68
CA ALA A 840 -52.45 -2.69 -10.54
C ALA A 840 -53.11 -2.59 -9.15
N GLU A 841 -53.59 -3.69 -8.58
CA GLU A 841 -54.17 -3.71 -7.22
C GLU A 841 -53.17 -3.24 -6.17
N LEU A 842 -51.97 -3.83 -6.13
CA LEU A 842 -50.92 -3.46 -5.18
C LEU A 842 -50.49 -2.00 -5.35
N ALA A 843 -50.35 -1.56 -6.61
CA ALA A 843 -50.01 -0.18 -6.92
C ALA A 843 -51.11 0.80 -6.46
N ARG A 844 -52.40 0.49 -6.67
CA ARG A 844 -53.52 1.31 -6.17
C ARG A 844 -53.55 1.40 -4.65
N ARG A 845 -53.28 0.29 -3.94
CA ARG A 845 -53.17 0.30 -2.47
C ARG A 845 -52.11 1.28 -1.99
N ASN A 846 -50.93 1.30 -2.62
CA ASN A 846 -49.88 2.28 -2.30
C ASN A 846 -50.30 3.71 -2.66
N VAL A 847 -50.88 3.94 -3.84
CA VAL A 847 -51.33 5.27 -4.27
C VAL A 847 -52.33 5.87 -3.30
N ALA A 848 -53.30 5.08 -2.83
CA ALA A 848 -54.32 5.52 -1.89
C ALA A 848 -53.80 5.79 -0.46
N ARG A 849 -52.65 5.20 -0.09
CA ARG A 849 -52.03 5.38 1.24
C ARG A 849 -50.97 6.47 1.26
N LEU A 850 -50.27 6.68 0.16
CA LEU A 850 -49.18 7.65 0.04
C LEU A 850 -49.73 9.00 -0.42
N GLU A 851 -50.43 9.66 0.50
CA GLU A 851 -50.98 11.01 0.37
C GLU A 851 -50.42 11.94 1.47
N GLY A 852 -50.57 13.26 1.31
CA GLY A 852 -50.06 14.25 2.27
C GLY A 852 -48.55 14.16 2.46
N ASP A 853 -48.09 14.17 3.71
CA ASP A 853 -46.67 14.13 4.06
C ASP A 853 -45.97 12.82 3.67
N LEU A 854 -46.72 11.70 3.60
CA LEU A 854 -46.18 10.38 3.25
C LEU A 854 -45.68 10.29 1.81
N VAL A 855 -46.08 11.24 0.95
CA VAL A 855 -45.56 11.37 -0.41
C VAL A 855 -44.04 11.62 -0.42
N ARG A 856 -43.51 12.26 0.64
CA ARG A 856 -42.10 12.65 0.81
C ARG A 856 -41.28 11.60 1.55
N ASP A 857 -41.85 10.45 1.91
CA ASP A 857 -41.11 9.39 2.59
C ASP A 857 -40.60 8.35 1.56
N ARG A 858 -39.34 7.93 1.72
CA ARG A 858 -38.69 6.91 0.88
C ARG A 858 -38.82 5.50 1.45
N PHE A 859 -39.15 5.34 2.73
CA PHE A 859 -39.31 4.04 3.38
C PHE A 859 -38.09 3.10 3.24
N GLY A 860 -36.89 3.64 2.96
CA GLY A 860 -35.66 2.88 2.70
C GLY A 860 -35.50 2.38 1.25
N MET A 861 -36.35 2.79 0.32
CA MET A 861 -36.18 2.54 -1.11
C MET A 861 -35.26 3.57 -1.77
N GLY A 862 -34.62 3.17 -2.88
CA GLY A 862 -33.80 4.07 -3.71
C GLY A 862 -34.61 5.06 -4.56
N GLN A 863 -35.93 4.87 -4.60
CA GLN A 863 -36.91 5.77 -5.22
C GLN A 863 -38.00 6.10 -4.21
N PHE A 864 -38.72 7.20 -4.42
CA PHE A 864 -39.96 7.48 -3.70
C PHE A 864 -41.05 6.47 -4.09
N PRO A 865 -41.60 5.69 -3.15
CA PRO A 865 -42.65 4.70 -3.45
C PRO A 865 -43.91 5.36 -4.00
N SER A 866 -44.18 6.61 -3.60
CA SER A 866 -45.30 7.43 -4.08
C SER A 866 -45.26 7.65 -5.60
N ILE A 867 -44.06 7.79 -6.17
CA ILE A 867 -43.83 7.94 -7.62
C ILE A 867 -43.74 6.56 -8.27
N TYR A 868 -42.96 5.66 -7.67
CA TYR A 868 -42.69 4.33 -8.23
C TYR A 868 -43.97 3.51 -8.40
N SER A 869 -44.84 3.47 -7.39
CA SER A 869 -46.12 2.75 -7.48
C SER A 869 -47.06 3.35 -8.52
N ARG A 870 -47.07 4.67 -8.73
CA ARG A 870 -47.85 5.29 -9.83
C ARG A 870 -47.33 4.90 -11.20
N ALA A 871 -46.02 4.77 -11.36
CA ALA A 871 -45.42 4.26 -12.60
C ALA A 871 -45.78 2.78 -12.84
N VAL A 872 -45.73 1.93 -11.80
CA VAL A 872 -46.16 0.52 -11.89
C VAL A 872 -47.64 0.41 -12.27
N LEU A 873 -48.49 1.27 -11.70
CA LEU A 873 -49.90 1.33 -12.07
C LEU A 873 -50.06 1.68 -13.55
N ALA A 874 -49.37 2.72 -14.02
CA ALA A 874 -49.39 3.14 -15.43
C ALA A 874 -48.96 2.01 -16.36
N PHE A 875 -47.89 1.27 -16.05
CA PHE A 875 -47.49 0.10 -16.86
C PHE A 875 -48.59 -0.97 -16.92
N SER A 876 -49.20 -1.29 -15.78
CA SER A 876 -50.17 -2.38 -15.66
C SER A 876 -51.47 -2.07 -16.39
N VAL A 877 -51.98 -0.85 -16.24
CA VAL A 877 -53.23 -0.43 -16.91
C VAL A 877 -53.05 -0.14 -18.39
N ALA A 878 -51.83 0.21 -18.83
CA ALA A 878 -51.51 0.33 -20.25
C ALA A 878 -51.67 -1.01 -20.99
N GLU A 879 -51.34 -2.13 -20.34
CA GLU A 879 -51.49 -3.46 -20.95
C GLU A 879 -52.94 -3.95 -20.93
N THR A 880 -53.77 -3.56 -19.95
CA THR A 880 -55.20 -3.92 -19.90
C THR A 880 -56.11 -2.95 -20.66
N GLY A 881 -55.62 -1.75 -21.00
CA GLY A 881 -56.31 -0.75 -21.81
C GLY A 881 -57.08 0.32 -21.02
N ASP A 882 -56.88 0.45 -19.71
CA ASP A 882 -57.42 1.57 -18.91
C ASP A 882 -56.46 2.77 -18.95
N PHE A 883 -56.36 3.37 -20.15
CA PHE A 883 -55.43 4.48 -20.40
C PHE A 883 -55.79 5.74 -19.60
N ALA A 884 -57.08 5.98 -19.33
CA ALA A 884 -57.53 7.17 -18.62
C ALA A 884 -57.00 7.21 -17.18
N GLU A 885 -57.13 6.09 -16.44
CA GLU A 885 -56.56 6.00 -15.08
C GLU A 885 -55.03 6.16 -15.13
N GLY A 886 -54.38 5.45 -16.06
CA GLY A 886 -52.93 5.44 -16.11
C GLY A 886 -52.31 6.77 -16.51
N ILE A 887 -52.92 7.55 -17.41
CA ILE A 887 -52.46 8.91 -17.75
C ILE A 887 -52.56 9.81 -16.51
N ALA A 888 -53.72 9.82 -15.83
CA ALA A 888 -53.91 10.66 -14.65
C ALA A 888 -52.87 10.36 -13.56
N ARG A 889 -52.58 9.08 -13.30
CA ARG A 889 -51.60 8.66 -12.30
C ARG A 889 -50.16 8.84 -12.75
N GLY A 890 -49.88 8.67 -14.04
CA GLY A 890 -48.57 8.96 -14.64
C GLY A 890 -48.22 10.46 -14.57
N GLU A 891 -49.16 11.34 -14.88
CA GLU A 891 -48.98 12.80 -14.77
C GLU A 891 -48.77 13.24 -13.31
N GLU A 892 -49.49 12.65 -12.35
CA GLU A 892 -49.19 12.82 -10.93
C GLU A 892 -47.76 12.39 -10.58
N ALA A 893 -47.30 11.24 -11.07
CA ALA A 893 -45.96 10.74 -10.80
C ALA A 893 -44.87 11.71 -11.29
N VAL A 894 -45.04 12.28 -12.49
CA VAL A 894 -44.12 13.28 -13.05
C VAL A 894 -44.12 14.57 -12.22
N ARG A 895 -45.30 15.10 -11.88
CA ARG A 895 -45.42 16.31 -11.02
C ARG A 895 -44.76 16.12 -9.66
N LEU A 896 -44.95 14.95 -9.05
CA LEU A 896 -44.31 14.61 -7.78
C LEU A 896 -42.79 14.52 -7.92
N GLY A 897 -42.29 13.92 -9.02
CA GLY A 897 -40.86 13.84 -9.28
C GLY A 897 -40.20 15.20 -9.46
N GLU A 898 -40.88 16.13 -10.13
CA GLU A 898 -40.43 17.51 -10.31
C GLU A 898 -40.46 18.28 -8.99
N MET A 899 -41.51 18.13 -8.18
CA MET A 899 -41.64 18.78 -6.87
C MET A 899 -40.60 18.29 -5.85
N LEU A 900 -40.24 17.00 -5.88
CA LEU A 900 -39.29 16.40 -4.94
C LEU A 900 -37.83 16.55 -5.37
N GLU A 901 -37.57 17.09 -6.57
CA GLU A 901 -36.23 17.30 -7.15
C GLU A 901 -35.34 16.04 -7.09
N HIS A 902 -35.94 14.85 -7.16
CA HIS A 902 -35.23 13.58 -7.06
C HIS A 902 -35.11 12.91 -8.43
N THR A 903 -33.98 13.12 -9.09
CA THR A 903 -33.72 12.70 -10.48
C THR A 903 -34.07 11.24 -10.76
N HIS A 904 -33.63 10.32 -9.88
CA HIS A 904 -33.89 8.90 -10.07
C HIS A 904 -35.39 8.56 -10.06
N SER A 905 -36.18 9.21 -9.21
CA SER A 905 -37.64 8.97 -9.16
C SER A 905 -38.37 9.64 -10.31
N LEU A 906 -37.94 10.82 -10.73
CA LEU A 906 -38.49 11.50 -11.90
C LEU A 906 -38.34 10.66 -13.18
N ILE A 907 -37.20 9.98 -13.36
CA ILE A 907 -36.99 9.04 -14.48
C ILE A 907 -38.08 7.96 -14.49
N PHE A 908 -38.37 7.34 -13.36
CA PHE A 908 -39.42 6.30 -13.27
C PHE A 908 -40.83 6.85 -13.51
N GLY A 909 -41.14 8.04 -13.00
CA GLY A 909 -42.43 8.70 -13.26
C GLY A 909 -42.65 8.96 -14.76
N ARG A 910 -41.64 9.53 -15.42
CA ARG A 910 -41.66 9.78 -16.87
C ARG A 910 -41.68 8.48 -17.68
N LEU A 911 -40.96 7.45 -17.25
CA LEU A 911 -40.99 6.12 -17.87
C LEU A 911 -42.40 5.52 -17.84
N GLY A 912 -43.07 5.56 -16.69
CA GLY A 912 -44.45 5.08 -16.51
C GLY A 912 -45.43 5.72 -17.50
N LEU A 913 -45.47 7.06 -17.51
CA LEU A 913 -46.36 7.83 -18.38
C LEU A 913 -46.01 7.64 -19.87
N GLY A 914 -44.72 7.77 -20.21
CA GLY A 914 -44.26 7.66 -21.59
C GLY A 914 -44.48 6.28 -22.20
N PHE A 915 -44.26 5.21 -21.43
CA PHE A 915 -44.57 3.85 -21.85
C PHE A 915 -46.07 3.70 -22.17
N LEU A 916 -46.93 4.17 -21.27
CA LEU A 916 -48.38 4.09 -21.46
C LEU A 916 -48.82 4.83 -22.73
N LEU A 917 -48.32 6.05 -22.95
CA LEU A 917 -48.64 6.85 -24.14
C LEU A 917 -48.20 6.14 -25.43
N ALA A 918 -47.00 5.52 -25.43
CA ALA A 918 -46.53 4.71 -26.54
C ALA A 918 -47.42 3.49 -26.80
N ARG A 919 -47.96 2.85 -25.76
CA ARG A 919 -48.91 1.74 -25.89
C ARG A 919 -50.25 2.17 -26.46
N GLN A 920 -50.76 3.33 -26.06
CA GLN A 920 -52.00 3.91 -26.58
C GLN A 920 -51.86 4.31 -28.06
N GLY A 921 -50.66 4.68 -28.49
CA GLY A 921 -50.37 5.17 -29.85
C GLY A 921 -50.22 6.69 -29.93
N ASP A 922 -50.12 7.40 -28.80
CA ASP A 922 -49.84 8.82 -28.71
C ASP A 922 -48.32 9.05 -28.68
N PHE A 923 -47.67 8.77 -29.82
CA PHE A 923 -46.20 8.71 -29.92
C PHE A 923 -45.53 10.06 -29.68
N GLU A 924 -46.14 11.18 -30.09
CA GLU A 924 -45.58 12.51 -29.90
C GLU A 924 -45.49 12.87 -28.41
N ARG A 925 -46.57 12.65 -27.63
CA ARG A 925 -46.53 12.87 -26.18
C ARG A 925 -45.62 11.86 -25.48
N ALA A 926 -45.53 10.63 -25.99
CA ALA A 926 -44.58 9.64 -25.48
C ALA A 926 -43.12 10.12 -25.65
N ILE A 927 -42.74 10.63 -26.82
CA ILE A 927 -41.40 11.19 -27.08
C ILE A 927 -41.12 12.36 -26.15
N ALA A 928 -42.02 13.34 -26.09
CA ALA A 928 -41.87 14.53 -25.24
C ALA A 928 -41.70 14.19 -23.74
N THR A 929 -42.23 13.04 -23.31
CA THR A 929 -42.09 12.56 -21.92
C THR A 929 -40.80 11.75 -21.70
N LEU A 930 -40.44 10.87 -22.63
CA LEU A 930 -39.34 9.92 -22.47
C LEU A 930 -37.97 10.47 -22.85
N GLU A 931 -37.89 11.39 -23.80
CA GLU A 931 -36.62 12.00 -24.24
C GLU A 931 -35.91 12.72 -23.08
N PRO A 932 -36.58 13.59 -22.29
CA PRO A 932 -35.99 14.15 -21.08
C PRO A 932 -35.59 13.11 -20.03
N ALA A 933 -36.31 11.98 -19.92
CA ALA A 933 -35.97 10.91 -18.99
C ALA A 933 -34.71 10.15 -19.42
N PHE A 934 -34.53 9.95 -20.73
CA PHE A 934 -33.34 9.32 -21.30
C PHE A 934 -32.10 10.19 -21.07
N ASP A 935 -32.21 11.50 -21.27
CA ASP A 935 -31.12 12.45 -21.01
C ASP A 935 -30.72 12.49 -19.53
N LEU A 936 -31.70 12.45 -18.61
CA LEU A 936 -31.43 12.37 -17.17
C LEU A 936 -30.69 11.09 -16.77
N CYS A 937 -30.93 9.96 -17.45
CA CYS A 937 -30.16 8.74 -17.19
C CYS A 937 -28.66 8.92 -17.50
N TRP A 938 -28.33 9.75 -18.50
CA TRP A 938 -26.95 10.02 -18.90
C TRP A 938 -26.28 11.03 -17.98
N THR A 939 -26.96 12.13 -17.65
CA THR A 939 -26.38 13.19 -16.82
C THR A 939 -26.27 12.82 -15.34
N ALA A 940 -27.16 11.96 -14.83
CA ALA A 940 -27.16 11.50 -13.44
C ALA A 940 -26.45 10.15 -13.21
N ASP A 941 -25.80 9.60 -14.24
CA ASP A 941 -25.12 8.30 -14.23
C ASP A 941 -25.94 7.16 -13.60
N VAL A 942 -27.18 6.95 -14.10
CA VAL A 942 -28.07 5.85 -13.67
C VAL A 942 -28.18 4.80 -14.80
N PRO A 943 -27.13 4.01 -15.06
CA PRO A 943 -27.03 3.22 -16.29
C PRO A 943 -28.01 2.03 -16.34
N VAL A 944 -28.44 1.52 -15.18
CA VAL A 944 -29.36 0.36 -15.07
C VAL A 944 -30.74 0.67 -15.66
N VAL A 945 -31.26 1.88 -15.44
CA VAL A 945 -32.63 2.27 -15.87
C VAL A 945 -32.66 2.79 -17.31
N MET A 946 -31.49 3.20 -17.84
CA MET A 946 -31.33 3.66 -19.22
C MET A 946 -31.75 2.59 -20.24
N ALA A 947 -31.64 1.31 -19.88
CA ALA A 947 -32.20 0.17 -20.60
C ALA A 947 -33.69 0.31 -20.88
N THR A 948 -34.43 0.51 -19.81
CA THR A 948 -35.88 0.46 -19.79
C THR A 948 -36.51 1.70 -20.42
N VAL A 949 -35.85 2.87 -20.36
CA VAL A 949 -36.34 4.12 -20.98
C VAL A 949 -36.17 4.13 -22.51
N ALA A 950 -35.04 3.62 -23.00
CA ALA A 950 -34.73 3.69 -24.42
C ALA A 950 -35.69 2.89 -25.31
N ALA A 951 -36.16 1.74 -24.83
CA ALA A 951 -36.98 0.84 -25.64
C ALA A 951 -38.33 1.47 -26.07
N PRO A 952 -39.18 2.00 -25.15
CA PRO A 952 -40.40 2.69 -25.53
C PRO A 952 -40.13 4.00 -26.29
N LEU A 953 -39.05 4.73 -25.98
CA LEU A 953 -38.68 5.95 -26.71
C LEU A 953 -38.30 5.64 -28.17
N ALA A 954 -37.46 4.64 -28.39
CA ALA A 954 -37.06 4.20 -29.72
C ALA A 954 -38.25 3.68 -30.53
N SER A 955 -39.15 2.92 -29.90
CA SER A 955 -40.40 2.48 -30.53
C SER A 955 -41.24 3.67 -31.00
N ALA A 956 -41.46 4.67 -30.13
CA ALA A 956 -42.21 5.88 -30.48
C ALA A 956 -41.53 6.69 -31.60
N LEU A 957 -40.20 6.91 -31.51
CA LEU A 957 -39.41 7.59 -32.54
C LEU A 957 -39.52 6.89 -33.90
N ALA A 958 -39.41 5.56 -33.93
CA ALA A 958 -39.51 4.81 -35.17
C ALA A 958 -40.91 4.93 -35.80
N ARG A 959 -41.98 4.95 -34.99
CA ARG A 959 -43.38 5.06 -35.45
C ARG A 959 -43.74 6.43 -36.01
N VAL A 960 -43.01 7.49 -35.65
CA VAL A 960 -43.14 8.84 -36.24
C VAL A 960 -42.13 9.10 -37.38
N GLY A 961 -41.43 8.06 -37.87
CA GLY A 961 -40.49 8.15 -38.99
C GLY A 961 -39.06 8.55 -38.62
N ARG A 962 -38.72 8.68 -37.33
CA ARG A 962 -37.37 8.99 -36.82
C ARG A 962 -36.56 7.70 -36.53
N ALA A 963 -36.64 6.70 -37.42
CA ALA A 963 -36.10 5.37 -37.15
C ALA A 963 -34.55 5.31 -37.04
N ARG A 964 -33.83 6.19 -37.74
CA ARG A 964 -32.37 6.29 -37.61
C ARG A 964 -31.94 6.68 -36.19
N GLU A 965 -32.61 7.68 -35.64
CA GLU A 965 -32.34 8.18 -34.29
C GLU A 965 -32.69 7.13 -33.23
N ALA A 966 -33.78 6.37 -33.44
CA ALA A 966 -34.13 5.22 -32.61
C ALA A 966 -33.01 4.17 -32.57
N ILE A 967 -32.40 3.83 -33.71
CA ILE A 967 -31.29 2.87 -33.79
C ILE A 967 -30.05 3.40 -33.06
N GLU A 968 -29.67 4.66 -33.30
CA GLU A 968 -28.51 5.30 -32.65
C GLU A 968 -28.69 5.38 -31.12
N LEU A 969 -29.91 5.67 -30.65
CA LEU A 969 -30.27 5.70 -29.24
C LEU A 969 -30.14 4.31 -28.61
N LEU A 970 -30.69 3.27 -29.25
CA LEU A 970 -30.63 1.90 -28.74
C LEU A 970 -29.20 1.36 -28.72
N ASP A 971 -28.38 1.63 -29.75
CA ASP A 971 -26.98 1.17 -29.81
C ASP A 971 -26.13 1.77 -28.67
N ARG A 972 -26.22 3.09 -28.45
CA ARG A 972 -25.58 3.78 -27.31
C ARG A 972 -25.92 3.08 -26.00
N ALA A 973 -27.17 2.68 -25.88
CA ALA A 973 -27.68 2.18 -24.65
C ALA A 973 -27.39 0.68 -24.44
N VAL A 974 -27.32 -0.13 -25.50
CA VAL A 974 -26.76 -1.49 -25.45
C VAL A 974 -25.29 -1.46 -25.00
N LYS A 975 -24.48 -0.58 -25.59
CA LYS A 975 -23.06 -0.44 -25.24
C LYS A 975 -22.88 -0.14 -23.75
N ARG A 976 -23.71 0.76 -23.20
CA ARG A 976 -23.68 1.08 -21.76
C ARG A 976 -24.07 -0.14 -20.90
N ALA A 977 -25.14 -0.85 -21.25
CA ALA A 977 -25.57 -2.06 -20.51
C ALA A 977 -24.46 -3.13 -20.48
N ILE A 978 -23.77 -3.37 -21.61
CA ILE A 978 -22.62 -4.29 -21.67
C ILE A 978 -21.51 -3.82 -20.74
N SER A 979 -21.21 -2.50 -20.71
CA SER A 979 -20.12 -1.96 -19.88
C SER A 979 -20.33 -2.14 -18.37
N ILE A 980 -21.59 -2.21 -17.93
CA ILE A 980 -21.94 -2.41 -16.51
C ILE A 980 -22.30 -3.86 -16.17
N GLY A 981 -22.14 -4.78 -17.12
CA GLY A 981 -22.46 -6.19 -16.91
C GLY A 981 -23.95 -6.46 -16.68
N ASP A 982 -24.85 -5.63 -17.22
CA ASP A 982 -26.31 -5.86 -17.18
C ASP A 982 -26.72 -6.78 -18.35
N PRO A 983 -26.88 -8.09 -18.12
CA PRO A 983 -27.25 -9.00 -19.19
C PRO A 983 -28.66 -8.68 -19.69
N VAL A 984 -29.60 -8.26 -18.84
CA VAL A 984 -31.00 -8.17 -19.23
C VAL A 984 -31.35 -6.88 -19.96
N GLY A 985 -30.75 -5.75 -19.57
CA GLY A 985 -30.87 -4.50 -20.30
C GLY A 985 -30.26 -4.55 -21.70
N ARG A 986 -29.24 -5.40 -21.92
CA ARG A 986 -28.76 -5.73 -23.27
C ARG A 986 -29.84 -6.42 -24.10
N TRP A 987 -30.65 -7.27 -23.48
CA TRP A 987 -31.57 -8.12 -24.20
C TRP A 987 -32.93 -7.49 -24.51
N LEU A 988 -33.51 -6.73 -23.59
CA LEU A 988 -34.80 -6.02 -23.79
C LEU A 988 -34.76 -5.10 -25.03
N ARG A 989 -33.59 -4.57 -25.38
CA ARG A 989 -33.40 -3.71 -26.55
C ARG A 989 -33.40 -4.45 -27.89
N THR A 990 -33.27 -5.77 -27.89
CA THR A 990 -33.31 -6.58 -29.12
C THR A 990 -34.66 -6.43 -29.84
N GLY A 991 -35.76 -6.36 -29.09
CA GLY A 991 -37.10 -6.11 -29.64
C GLY A 991 -37.27 -4.71 -30.20
N GLY A 992 -36.85 -3.68 -29.46
CA GLY A 992 -36.90 -2.29 -29.94
C GLY A 992 -36.02 -2.05 -31.17
N LEU A 993 -34.85 -2.70 -31.24
CA LEU A 993 -33.93 -2.61 -32.37
C LEU A 993 -34.50 -3.32 -33.61
N ALA A 994 -35.15 -4.47 -33.41
CA ALA A 994 -35.88 -5.16 -34.46
C ALA A 994 -37.02 -4.29 -35.03
N GLU A 995 -37.80 -3.64 -34.17
CA GLU A 995 -38.85 -2.72 -34.61
C GLU A 995 -38.30 -1.51 -35.38
N ALA A 996 -37.21 -0.90 -34.89
CA ALA A 996 -36.58 0.23 -35.57
C ALA A 996 -35.99 -0.15 -36.94
N TYR A 997 -35.40 -1.35 -37.06
CA TYR A 997 -34.94 -1.86 -38.37
C TYR A 997 -36.11 -2.14 -39.32
N LEU A 998 -37.18 -2.77 -38.84
CA LEU A 998 -38.38 -3.03 -39.66
C LEU A 998 -38.94 -1.71 -40.23
N LEU A 999 -39.11 -0.70 -39.39
CA LEU A 999 -39.64 0.61 -39.78
C LEU A 999 -38.67 1.42 -40.66
N SER A 1000 -37.39 1.03 -40.73
CA SER A 1000 -36.40 1.58 -41.66
C SER A 1000 -36.32 0.83 -43.00
N GLY A 1001 -37.23 -0.14 -43.25
CA GLY A 1001 -37.21 -0.99 -44.45
C GLY A 1001 -36.15 -2.10 -44.43
N ARG A 1002 -35.57 -2.40 -43.26
CA ARG A 1002 -34.49 -3.39 -43.06
C ARG A 1002 -35.02 -4.67 -42.44
N ALA A 1003 -35.99 -5.30 -43.09
CA ALA A 1003 -36.69 -6.49 -42.57
C ALA A 1003 -35.76 -7.70 -42.35
N ALA A 1004 -34.76 -7.87 -43.23
CA ALA A 1004 -33.76 -8.94 -43.12
C ALA A 1004 -32.94 -8.85 -41.83
N GLU A 1005 -32.60 -7.63 -41.39
CA GLU A 1005 -31.91 -7.41 -40.10
C GLU A 1005 -32.85 -7.44 -38.89
N ALA A 1006 -34.14 -7.13 -39.07
CA ALA A 1006 -35.15 -7.15 -38.00
C ALA A 1006 -35.50 -8.58 -37.56
N LEU A 1007 -35.65 -9.52 -38.50
CA LEU A 1007 -36.11 -10.89 -38.25
C LEU A 1007 -35.26 -11.68 -37.23
N PRO A 1008 -33.92 -11.78 -37.34
CA PRO A 1008 -33.11 -12.53 -36.38
C PRO A 1008 -33.17 -11.91 -34.97
N LEU A 1009 -33.30 -10.59 -34.88
CA LEU A 1009 -33.43 -9.88 -33.61
C LEU A 1009 -34.80 -10.13 -32.97
N ALA A 1010 -35.89 -10.09 -33.74
CA ALA A 1010 -37.23 -10.40 -33.26
C ALA A 1010 -37.35 -11.85 -32.76
N ARG A 1011 -36.73 -12.83 -33.47
CA ARG A 1011 -36.70 -14.24 -33.03
C ARG A 1011 -35.96 -14.40 -31.71
N ARG A 1012 -34.77 -13.79 -31.61
CA ARG A 1012 -33.97 -13.80 -30.38
C ARG A 1012 -34.71 -13.16 -29.20
N ALA A 1013 -35.46 -12.09 -29.44
CA ALA A 1013 -36.28 -11.46 -28.42
C ALA A 1013 -37.37 -12.44 -27.91
N LEU A 1014 -38.09 -13.12 -28.82
CA LEU A 1014 -39.10 -14.11 -28.46
C LEU A 1014 -38.53 -15.26 -27.62
N ASP A 1015 -37.44 -15.88 -28.08
CA ASP A 1015 -36.82 -17.01 -27.39
C ASP A 1015 -36.43 -16.63 -25.95
N LEU A 1016 -35.91 -15.42 -25.77
CA LEU A 1016 -35.57 -14.93 -24.45
C LEU A 1016 -36.79 -14.69 -23.56
N MET A 1017 -37.84 -14.04 -24.08
CA MET A 1017 -39.05 -13.78 -23.28
C MET A 1017 -39.67 -15.09 -22.76
N ARG A 1018 -39.55 -16.17 -23.54
CA ARG A 1018 -39.92 -17.53 -23.13
C ARG A 1018 -39.02 -18.09 -22.04
N ILE A 1019 -37.70 -17.93 -22.16
CA ILE A 1019 -36.73 -18.39 -21.16
C ILE A 1019 -36.99 -17.71 -19.81
N ILE A 1020 -37.20 -16.39 -19.80
CA ILE A 1020 -37.44 -15.61 -18.58
C ILE A 1020 -38.93 -15.63 -18.14
N LYS A 1021 -39.78 -16.33 -18.88
CA LYS A 1021 -41.22 -16.50 -18.61
C LYS A 1021 -42.00 -15.17 -18.53
N SER A 1022 -41.54 -14.12 -19.22
CA SER A 1022 -42.29 -12.86 -19.29
C SER A 1022 -43.37 -12.96 -20.37
N ARG A 1023 -44.55 -13.44 -19.96
CA ARG A 1023 -45.65 -13.77 -20.89
C ARG A 1023 -46.24 -12.56 -21.60
N GLY A 1024 -46.24 -11.40 -20.94
CA GLY A 1024 -46.62 -10.13 -21.54
C GLY A 1024 -45.70 -9.73 -22.68
N MET A 1025 -44.39 -9.75 -22.43
CA MET A 1025 -43.39 -9.40 -23.42
C MET A 1025 -43.28 -10.46 -24.54
N GLU A 1026 -43.53 -11.73 -24.24
CA GLU A 1026 -43.68 -12.79 -25.25
C GLU A 1026 -44.78 -12.44 -26.27
N THR A 1027 -45.92 -11.94 -25.79
CA THR A 1027 -47.03 -11.49 -26.67
C THR A 1027 -46.59 -10.38 -27.61
N HIS A 1028 -45.87 -9.39 -27.09
CA HIS A 1028 -45.37 -8.26 -27.90
C HIS A 1028 -44.27 -8.68 -28.89
N ALA A 1029 -43.41 -9.63 -28.52
CA ALA A 1029 -42.42 -10.20 -29.42
C ALA A 1029 -43.06 -11.00 -30.57
N LEU A 1030 -44.14 -11.75 -30.30
CA LEU A 1030 -44.92 -12.44 -31.32
C LEU A 1030 -45.61 -11.46 -32.28
N LEU A 1031 -46.16 -10.36 -31.78
CA LEU A 1031 -46.72 -9.28 -32.60
C LEU A 1031 -45.66 -8.68 -33.53
N LEU A 1032 -44.46 -8.39 -33.01
CA LEU A 1032 -43.36 -7.87 -33.82
C LEU A 1032 -42.92 -8.88 -34.89
N LEU A 1033 -42.78 -10.16 -34.56
CA LEU A 1033 -42.45 -11.21 -35.53
C LEU A 1033 -43.49 -11.33 -36.64
N ALA A 1034 -44.76 -11.21 -36.29
CA ALA A 1034 -45.83 -11.17 -37.28
C ALA A 1034 -45.72 -9.94 -38.19
N GLU A 1035 -45.47 -8.75 -37.63
CA GLU A 1035 -45.26 -7.52 -38.41
C GLU A 1035 -44.07 -7.67 -39.38
N VAL A 1036 -42.96 -8.29 -38.95
CA VAL A 1036 -41.80 -8.57 -39.82
C VAL A 1036 -42.14 -9.58 -40.93
N ALA A 1037 -42.88 -10.64 -40.62
CA ALA A 1037 -43.17 -11.74 -41.55
C ALA A 1037 -44.34 -11.46 -42.51
N THR A 1038 -45.10 -10.37 -42.31
CA THR A 1038 -46.37 -10.12 -43.03
C THR A 1038 -46.17 -10.01 -44.56
N GLU A 1039 -45.07 -9.43 -45.01
CA GLU A 1039 -44.78 -9.24 -46.45
C GLU A 1039 -44.20 -10.50 -47.11
N ASP A 1040 -43.22 -11.14 -46.46
CA ASP A 1040 -42.42 -12.22 -47.08
C ASP A 1040 -42.96 -13.63 -46.77
N GLU A 1041 -43.56 -13.85 -45.59
CA GLU A 1041 -44.03 -15.16 -45.11
C GLU A 1041 -45.41 -15.05 -44.42
N PRO A 1042 -46.48 -14.68 -45.13
CA PRO A 1042 -47.79 -14.39 -44.54
C PRO A 1042 -48.39 -15.56 -43.73
N GLY A 1043 -48.10 -16.81 -44.10
CA GLY A 1043 -48.53 -17.99 -43.32
C GLY A 1043 -47.82 -18.11 -41.95
N ALA A 1044 -46.54 -17.73 -41.88
CA ALA A 1044 -45.82 -17.66 -40.60
C ALA A 1044 -46.32 -16.49 -39.75
N ALA A 1045 -46.62 -15.34 -40.38
CA ALA A 1045 -47.21 -14.19 -39.71
C ALA A 1045 -48.57 -14.53 -39.07
N GLU A 1046 -49.45 -15.24 -39.78
CA GLU A 1046 -50.74 -15.70 -39.24
C GLU A 1046 -50.58 -16.62 -38.02
N ALA A 1047 -49.62 -17.57 -38.07
CA ALA A 1047 -49.34 -18.46 -36.96
C ALA A 1047 -48.84 -17.70 -35.71
N HIS A 1048 -47.96 -16.71 -35.89
CA HIS A 1048 -47.48 -15.85 -34.82
C HIS A 1048 -48.61 -15.00 -34.21
N LEU A 1049 -49.50 -14.44 -35.04
CA LEU A 1049 -50.67 -13.68 -34.58
C LEU A 1049 -51.67 -14.55 -33.82
N GLY A 1050 -51.89 -15.79 -34.24
CA GLY A 1050 -52.74 -16.74 -33.51
C GLY A 1050 -52.19 -17.06 -32.12
N GLN A 1051 -50.87 -17.27 -32.00
CA GLN A 1051 -50.20 -17.46 -30.71
C GLN A 1051 -50.31 -16.20 -29.83
N ALA A 1052 -50.05 -15.02 -30.41
CA ALA A 1052 -50.16 -13.74 -29.71
C ALA A 1052 -51.58 -13.48 -29.20
N LEU A 1053 -52.60 -13.70 -30.04
CA LEU A 1053 -54.01 -13.51 -29.68
C LEU A 1053 -54.42 -14.43 -28.53
N GLY A 1054 -54.04 -15.71 -28.59
CA GLY A 1054 -54.33 -16.66 -27.53
C GLY A 1054 -53.67 -16.30 -26.20
N LEU A 1055 -52.44 -15.78 -26.24
CA LEU A 1055 -51.72 -15.35 -25.04
C LEU A 1055 -52.29 -14.03 -24.48
N ALA A 1056 -52.49 -13.03 -25.34
CA ALA A 1056 -53.08 -11.74 -24.99
C ALA A 1056 -54.46 -11.89 -24.34
N THR A 1057 -55.31 -12.78 -24.87
CA THR A 1057 -56.63 -13.08 -24.32
C THR A 1057 -56.53 -13.65 -22.91
N ARG A 1058 -55.61 -14.61 -22.68
CA ARG A 1058 -55.40 -15.19 -21.34
C ARG A 1058 -54.89 -14.18 -20.32
N LEU A 1059 -54.13 -13.17 -20.76
CA LEU A 1059 -53.55 -12.14 -19.91
C LEU A 1059 -54.42 -10.88 -19.79
N GLY A 1060 -55.56 -10.82 -20.48
CA GLY A 1060 -56.45 -9.64 -20.49
C GLY A 1060 -55.88 -8.42 -21.23
N MET A 1061 -54.97 -8.63 -22.19
CA MET A 1061 -54.26 -7.56 -22.88
C MET A 1061 -55.09 -6.93 -24.02
N ARG A 1062 -56.12 -6.14 -23.71
CA ARG A 1062 -57.08 -5.60 -24.70
C ARG A 1062 -56.40 -4.85 -25.87
N PRO A 1063 -55.39 -3.98 -25.66
CA PRO A 1063 -54.66 -3.33 -26.76
C PRO A 1063 -53.93 -4.32 -27.67
N ALA A 1064 -53.31 -5.36 -27.10
CA ALA A 1064 -52.62 -6.38 -27.88
C ALA A 1064 -53.60 -7.27 -28.68
N ILE A 1065 -54.77 -7.58 -28.12
CA ILE A 1065 -55.86 -8.29 -28.83
C ILE A 1065 -56.30 -7.48 -30.06
N ALA A 1066 -56.54 -6.18 -29.90
CA ALA A 1066 -56.90 -5.29 -31.01
C ALA A 1066 -55.81 -5.25 -32.10
N ARG A 1067 -54.53 -5.20 -31.70
CA ARG A 1067 -53.38 -5.29 -32.63
C ARG A 1067 -53.28 -6.64 -33.34
N CYS A 1068 -53.60 -7.75 -32.67
CA CYS A 1068 -53.65 -9.07 -33.30
C CYS A 1068 -54.70 -9.10 -34.41
N HIS A 1069 -55.90 -8.56 -34.17
CA HIS A 1069 -56.95 -8.46 -35.19
C HIS A 1069 -56.55 -7.56 -36.37
N LEU A 1070 -55.84 -6.45 -36.11
CA LEU A 1070 -55.28 -5.61 -37.17
C LEU A 1070 -54.30 -6.41 -38.05
N GLY A 1071 -53.37 -7.13 -37.43
CA GLY A 1071 -52.39 -7.97 -38.14
C GLY A 1071 -53.04 -9.11 -38.93
N LEU A 1072 -54.00 -9.83 -38.31
CA LEU A 1072 -54.73 -10.92 -38.97
C LEU A 1072 -55.49 -10.40 -40.20
N GLY A 1073 -56.09 -9.22 -40.09
CA GLY A 1073 -56.74 -8.54 -41.19
C GLY A 1073 -55.80 -8.21 -42.35
N ALA A 1074 -54.61 -7.65 -42.04
CA ALA A 1074 -53.59 -7.35 -43.04
C ALA A 1074 -53.05 -8.61 -43.74
N VAL A 1075 -52.80 -9.68 -42.98
CA VAL A 1075 -52.34 -10.98 -43.52
C VAL A 1075 -53.43 -11.64 -44.37
N ALA A 1076 -54.69 -11.63 -43.93
CA ALA A 1076 -55.81 -12.16 -44.70
C ALA A 1076 -55.99 -11.42 -46.03
N ARG A 1077 -55.84 -10.08 -46.04
CA ARG A 1077 -55.84 -9.27 -47.26
C ARG A 1077 -54.74 -9.70 -48.23
N ARG A 1078 -53.51 -9.86 -47.73
CA ARG A 1078 -52.35 -10.31 -48.54
C ARG A 1078 -52.55 -11.70 -49.14
N LEU A 1079 -53.23 -12.59 -48.42
CA LEU A 1079 -53.56 -13.95 -48.86
C LEU A 1079 -54.83 -14.03 -49.73
N GLY A 1080 -55.45 -12.90 -50.09
CA GLY A 1080 -56.65 -12.86 -50.93
C GLY A 1080 -57.96 -13.27 -50.23
N ARG A 1081 -57.96 -13.35 -48.89
CA ARG A 1081 -59.13 -13.73 -48.06
C ARG A 1081 -59.93 -12.50 -47.63
N GLY A 1082 -60.58 -11.84 -48.59
CA GLY A 1082 -61.24 -10.54 -48.39
C GLY A 1082 -62.32 -10.51 -47.30
N ASP A 1083 -63.13 -11.55 -47.16
CA ASP A 1083 -64.17 -11.62 -46.12
C ASP A 1083 -63.56 -11.73 -44.71
N GLU A 1084 -62.57 -12.59 -44.53
CA GLU A 1084 -61.81 -12.72 -43.27
C GLU A 1084 -61.09 -11.41 -42.92
N ALA A 1085 -60.50 -10.75 -43.91
CA ALA A 1085 -59.84 -9.46 -43.74
C ALA A 1085 -60.82 -8.38 -43.26
N ARG A 1086 -62.02 -8.27 -43.86
CA ARG A 1086 -63.04 -7.28 -43.45
C ARG A 1086 -63.52 -7.51 -42.02
N VAL A 1087 -63.76 -8.76 -41.63
CA VAL A 1087 -64.19 -9.10 -40.26
C VAL A 1087 -63.10 -8.73 -39.25
N ALA A 1088 -61.86 -9.18 -39.47
CA ALA A 1088 -60.76 -8.93 -38.54
C ALA A 1088 -60.43 -7.43 -38.40
N LEU A 1089 -60.36 -6.68 -39.51
CA LEU A 1089 -60.12 -5.23 -39.50
C LEU A 1089 -61.30 -4.45 -38.88
N GLY A 1090 -62.54 -4.90 -39.10
CA GLY A 1090 -63.72 -4.34 -38.47
C GLY A 1090 -63.70 -4.48 -36.94
N THR A 1091 -63.33 -5.66 -36.44
CA THR A 1091 -63.11 -5.91 -35.01
C THR A 1091 -62.00 -5.03 -34.46
N ALA A 1092 -60.85 -4.94 -35.15
CA ALA A 1092 -59.73 -4.10 -34.73
C ALA A 1092 -60.14 -2.62 -34.61
N ARG A 1093 -60.81 -2.07 -35.63
CA ARG A 1093 -61.29 -0.67 -35.65
C ARG A 1093 -62.22 -0.37 -34.47
N ALA A 1094 -63.18 -1.26 -34.20
CA ALA A 1094 -64.11 -1.09 -33.08
C ALA A 1094 -63.37 -1.07 -31.73
N MET A 1095 -62.47 -2.04 -31.51
CA MET A 1095 -61.69 -2.12 -30.27
C MET A 1095 -60.76 -0.91 -30.08
N PHE A 1096 -60.09 -0.44 -31.14
CA PHE A 1096 -59.25 0.76 -31.04
C PHE A 1096 -60.07 2.02 -30.74
N GLY A 1097 -61.30 2.12 -31.26
CA GLY A 1097 -62.22 3.20 -30.93
C GLY A 1097 -62.63 3.20 -29.46
N GLU A 1098 -63.01 2.04 -28.91
CA GLU A 1098 -63.35 1.88 -27.49
C GLU A 1098 -62.17 2.18 -26.55
N LEU A 1099 -60.95 1.84 -26.98
CA LEU A 1099 -59.73 2.04 -26.19
C LEU A 1099 -59.11 3.43 -26.36
N GLY A 1100 -59.63 4.28 -27.25
CA GLY A 1100 -59.03 5.59 -27.55
C GLY A 1100 -57.63 5.50 -28.15
N MET A 1101 -57.40 4.52 -29.04
CA MET A 1101 -56.11 4.28 -29.73
C MET A 1101 -56.16 4.81 -31.16
N ASP A 1102 -56.30 6.13 -31.31
CA ASP A 1102 -56.66 6.79 -32.57
C ASP A 1102 -55.69 6.50 -33.72
N TRP A 1103 -54.37 6.46 -33.45
CA TRP A 1103 -53.36 6.13 -34.47
C TRP A 1103 -53.59 4.74 -35.07
N TYR A 1104 -53.85 3.74 -34.22
CA TYR A 1104 -54.12 2.37 -34.65
C TYR A 1104 -55.50 2.24 -35.32
N ARG A 1105 -56.50 3.01 -34.86
CA ARG A 1105 -57.82 3.08 -35.51
C ARG A 1105 -57.68 3.57 -36.96
N ALA A 1106 -56.96 4.66 -37.18
CA ALA A 1106 -56.72 5.21 -38.51
C ALA A 1106 -56.02 4.19 -39.43
N ARG A 1107 -55.07 3.41 -38.88
CA ARG A 1107 -54.40 2.33 -39.63
C ARG A 1107 -55.36 1.19 -39.98
N ALA A 1108 -56.23 0.78 -39.05
CA ALA A 1108 -57.26 -0.23 -39.33
C ALA A 1108 -58.25 0.23 -40.41
N GLU A 1109 -58.62 1.52 -40.41
CA GLU A 1109 -59.48 2.14 -41.42
C GLU A 1109 -58.80 2.19 -42.80
N ALA A 1110 -57.51 2.54 -42.85
CA ALA A 1110 -56.73 2.53 -44.08
C ALA A 1110 -56.59 1.12 -44.68
N GLU A 1111 -56.31 0.11 -43.86
CA GLU A 1111 -56.28 -1.29 -44.32
C GLU A 1111 -57.66 -1.76 -44.78
N LEU A 1112 -58.74 -1.38 -44.07
CA LEU A 1112 -60.11 -1.75 -44.45
C LEU A 1112 -60.52 -1.11 -45.78
N ALA A 1113 -60.10 0.13 -46.04
CA ALA A 1113 -60.29 0.81 -47.31
C ALA A 1113 -59.50 0.16 -48.45
N ALA A 1114 -58.37 -0.50 -48.17
CA ALA A 1114 -57.58 -1.23 -49.15
C ALA A 1114 -58.09 -2.66 -49.43
N VAL A 1115 -59.05 -3.18 -48.66
CA VAL A 1115 -59.78 -4.44 -48.94
C VAL A 1115 -61.02 -4.20 -49.81
N ALA A 1116 -61.59 -2.99 -49.73
CA ALA A 1116 -62.73 -2.55 -50.54
C ALA A 1116 -62.29 -2.30 -51.99
#